data_AF-A0A4V2AH80-F1
#
_entry.id   AF-A0A4V2AH80-F1
#
_cell.length_a   1.000
_cell.length_b   1.000
_cell.length_c   1.000
_cell.angle_alpha   90.00
_cell.angle_beta   90.00
_cell.angle_gamma   90.00
#
_symmetry.space_group_name_H-M   'P 1'
#
loop_
_entity.id
_entity.type
_entity.pdbx_description
1 polymer ?
#
loop_
_entity_poly.entity_id
_entity_poly.type
_entity_poly.pdbx_seq_one_letter_code
_entity_poly.pdbx_strand_id
1 'polypeptide(L)'
;MQRARSWLFGIGLALGSTGCGHSPGVALPVRSSDPRFQDFTAERVESVAKFEELTAVPGQAERPLVSGAKFVITGFSDPARRRIHFLDGRYYRFHDEWAWFRLLNGQAVRGMPPLAPRTFAQPQDARQWAGEHAEELPDGLELTDGRLYSKLFYQVSMVPKGRELGAGSLVHVPARAGRPEVWGFELEYADPAQVAEVLVFWDELDASVPAEARRKLHWFARSPAQLAVGRELQAQRPSLQGRVLTYADVSVAGETQVYSGGIVAGRLKALRELSRLAEAEPEDILLLGALPEYLPQARGLVTAIPQTPLAHLNLLAKSRQIVNAYRGGVLDDPEVQDLVRSRAPVVLSAEGGQLSLHRLTEAEYARFLDAAKNAPLPVGQVDWQAAPYLVELGKVTREQLPKLAPLLGGKSSGMVRLLQGLGPGTASNGAGSLQVDVPDRPLGLTIRAYREHLAPLRPEIEALIADENFQNFKKLRFLALEGADEFVRKFRTKQDRELATSYQNPSALGAIAAVVRKGGVAYMVRHAKLPAPLKAELDRVLPAHFAAYSPEQGLRFRSSSTVEDIEGFNGAGLYDSSTGYLVPRQGTKELEKRSSVADALRKTWASYFSFEAFEERHSSRIDHLGADMAVLIHARFDDELEQANGVFTFTLAPAGDELAVDAQPGAVSVTNPPTDRVVIPESSRVQRSSTALLVSRQTSSSLTSAGARVMSDAELRELYVLAEKLTRQQLAADNAGVPAAQQRRALVLDFEFRRVAQGWPALRQGQRPARFVIKQMRPLEPSPRVSQELREAPIPRDVLSRARRIETRVCRGAGLELSALLVYTSPDAAPDLGYSRQPLLAGLSVSRPLTPGRVFTHLEQRRARVTPGRLEVSLVPGLELSKIEVVGSEATLVSANQGEARHRVACEDVVMFAEPRELLRSFASRASKPK
;
A
#
# COMPACT_ATOMS: atom_id res chain seq x y z
N MET A 1 -58.58 -27.78 22.15
CA MET A 1 -60.05 -27.72 22.26
C MET A 1 -60.56 -26.66 21.28
N GLN A 2 -61.39 -27.08 20.31
CA GLN A 2 -62.41 -26.35 19.53
C GLN A 2 -62.05 -25.01 18.86
N ARG A 3 -62.45 -24.63 17.65
CA ARG A 3 -63.22 -25.15 16.48
C ARG A 3 -63.00 -24.02 15.43
N ALA A 4 -62.48 -24.27 14.22
CA ALA A 4 -63.20 -24.58 12.97
C ALA A 4 -64.35 -23.61 12.58
N ARG A 5 -64.21 -22.96 11.41
CA ARG A 5 -65.19 -22.52 10.36
C ARG A 5 -64.52 -21.40 9.53
N SER A 6 -64.11 -21.51 8.26
CA SER A 6 -64.65 -22.04 6.99
C SER A 6 -65.68 -21.14 6.28
N TRP A 7 -65.40 -20.92 4.97
CA TRP A 7 -66.23 -20.42 3.84
C TRP A 7 -66.38 -18.90 3.67
N LEU A 8 -65.90 -18.24 2.60
CA LEU A 8 -66.19 -18.28 1.14
C LEU A 8 -67.33 -17.32 0.70
N PHE A 9 -67.02 -16.56 -0.37
CA PHE A 9 -67.86 -15.79 -1.32
C PHE A 9 -68.44 -14.41 -0.94
N GLY A 10 -68.31 -13.46 -1.87
CA GLY A 10 -69.39 -12.51 -2.16
C GLY A 10 -69.01 -11.05 -2.42
N ILE A 11 -68.76 -10.74 -3.68
CA ILE A 11 -68.70 -9.42 -4.37
C ILE A 11 -69.77 -8.41 -3.90
N GLY A 12 -69.43 -7.12 -3.79
CA GLY A 12 -70.41 -6.02 -3.73
C GLY A 12 -69.80 -4.61 -3.58
N LEU A 13 -69.97 -3.77 -4.61
CA LEU A 13 -69.50 -2.39 -4.78
C LEU A 13 -70.03 -1.40 -3.72
N ALA A 14 -69.24 -0.35 -3.38
CA ALA A 14 -69.47 1.04 -3.83
C ALA A 14 -68.73 2.14 -3.02
N LEU A 15 -68.03 3.01 -3.77
CA LEU A 15 -67.87 4.47 -3.63
C LEU A 15 -67.12 5.07 -2.42
N GLY A 16 -66.00 5.75 -2.74
CA GLY A 16 -65.29 6.67 -1.83
C GLY A 16 -64.00 7.20 -2.44
N SER A 17 -64.11 8.20 -3.30
CA SER A 17 -63.04 8.96 -3.95
C SER A 17 -62.17 9.77 -2.99
N THR A 18 -60.84 9.74 -3.17
CA THR A 18 -59.99 10.94 -3.29
C THR A 18 -58.70 10.57 -4.02
N GLY A 19 -58.51 11.14 -5.20
CA GLY A 19 -57.27 11.05 -5.97
C GLY A 19 -56.39 12.29 -5.77
N CYS A 20 -55.09 12.07 -5.89
CA CYS A 20 -54.01 12.94 -6.37
C CYS A 20 -52.75 12.03 -6.36
N GLY A 21 -51.98 11.73 -7.40
CA GLY A 21 -51.89 12.14 -8.80
C GLY A 21 -50.52 11.62 -9.26
N HIS A 22 -50.49 10.60 -10.11
CA HIS A 22 -49.28 10.14 -10.82
C HIS A 22 -49.71 9.85 -12.26
N SER A 23 -49.13 10.58 -13.21
CA SER A 23 -49.28 10.30 -14.64
C SER A 23 -48.78 8.88 -14.93
N PRO A 24 -49.54 8.04 -15.65
CA PRO A 24 -49.01 6.78 -16.14
C PRO A 24 -48.02 7.09 -17.26
N GLY A 25 -46.73 6.86 -17.01
CA GLY A 25 -45.70 6.89 -18.04
C GLY A 25 -46.05 5.91 -19.15
N VAL A 26 -46.11 6.41 -20.38
CA VAL A 26 -46.28 5.61 -21.60
C VAL A 26 -45.16 4.57 -21.65
N ALA A 27 -45.51 3.28 -21.69
CA ALA A 27 -44.54 2.22 -21.96
C ALA A 27 -43.97 2.43 -23.37
N LEU A 28 -42.68 2.79 -23.45
CA LEU A 28 -41.99 2.91 -24.74
C LEU A 28 -41.99 1.54 -25.45
N PRO A 29 -42.43 1.45 -26.72
CA PRO A 29 -42.42 0.19 -27.45
C PRO A 29 -40.98 -0.29 -27.67
N VAL A 30 -40.70 -1.55 -27.33
CA VAL A 30 -39.42 -2.21 -27.64
C VAL A 30 -39.30 -2.32 -29.17
N ARG A 31 -38.47 -1.48 -29.78
CA ARG A 31 -38.12 -1.65 -31.20
C ARG A 31 -37.26 -2.91 -31.36
N SER A 32 -37.60 -3.76 -32.32
CA SER A 32 -36.69 -4.83 -32.77
C SER A 32 -35.37 -4.21 -33.22
N SER A 33 -34.24 -4.84 -32.89
CA SER A 33 -32.90 -4.35 -33.26
C SER A 33 -32.77 -4.13 -34.77
N ASP A 34 -32.29 -2.96 -35.20
CA ASP A 34 -31.99 -2.65 -36.61
C ASP A 34 -30.75 -3.45 -37.01
N PRO A 35 -30.83 -4.37 -37.98
CA PRO A 35 -29.68 -5.16 -38.42
C PRO A 35 -28.58 -4.33 -39.10
N ARG A 36 -28.83 -3.06 -39.42
CA ARG A 36 -27.82 -2.13 -39.97
C ARG A 36 -27.09 -1.33 -38.90
N PHE A 37 -27.45 -1.48 -37.63
CA PHE A 37 -26.79 -0.79 -36.53
C PHE A 37 -25.37 -1.35 -36.30
N GLN A 38 -24.37 -0.49 -36.39
CA GLN A 38 -22.98 -0.86 -36.13
C GLN A 38 -22.71 -0.78 -34.62
N ASP A 39 -22.66 -1.93 -33.96
CA ASP A 39 -22.38 -2.02 -32.53
C ASP A 39 -20.91 -2.35 -32.21
N PHE A 40 -20.02 -2.22 -33.20
CA PHE A 40 -18.56 -2.42 -33.07
C PHE A 40 -18.16 -3.73 -32.38
N THR A 41 -18.89 -4.79 -32.69
CA THR A 41 -18.57 -6.15 -32.24
C THR A 41 -18.22 -7.08 -33.39
N ALA A 42 -17.57 -8.19 -33.07
CA ALA A 42 -17.37 -9.31 -33.97
C ALA A 42 -18.01 -10.56 -33.39
N GLU A 43 -18.64 -11.39 -34.21
CA GLU A 43 -19.23 -12.65 -33.74
C GLU A 43 -18.18 -13.75 -33.55
N ARG A 44 -16.99 -13.59 -34.15
CA ARG A 44 -15.90 -14.59 -34.11
C ARG A 44 -14.51 -13.94 -34.10
N VAL A 45 -13.57 -14.69 -33.54
CA VAL A 45 -12.13 -14.44 -33.60
C VAL A 45 -11.52 -15.50 -34.51
N GLU A 46 -11.27 -15.15 -35.77
CA GLU A 46 -10.86 -16.13 -36.79
C GLU A 46 -9.35 -16.38 -36.85
N SER A 47 -8.55 -15.49 -36.24
CA SER A 47 -7.09 -15.58 -36.21
C SER A 47 -6.50 -14.82 -35.01
N VAL A 48 -5.22 -15.08 -34.72
CA VAL A 48 -4.43 -14.24 -33.79
C VAL A 48 -4.47 -12.77 -34.19
N ALA A 49 -4.38 -12.44 -35.48
CA ALA A 49 -4.45 -11.05 -35.94
C ALA A 49 -5.81 -10.39 -35.62
N LYS A 50 -6.92 -11.14 -35.75
CA LYS A 50 -8.24 -10.64 -35.35
C LYS A 50 -8.35 -10.46 -33.83
N PHE A 51 -7.75 -11.36 -33.05
CA PHE A 51 -7.65 -11.21 -31.61
C PHE A 51 -6.84 -9.96 -31.22
N GLU A 52 -5.72 -9.73 -31.90
CA GLU A 52 -4.89 -8.53 -31.72
C GLU A 52 -5.67 -7.26 -32.07
N GLU A 53 -6.49 -7.27 -33.13
CA GLU A 53 -7.38 -6.15 -33.45
C GLU A 53 -8.40 -5.89 -32.33
N LEU A 54 -9.06 -6.93 -31.81
CA LEU A 54 -10.06 -6.81 -30.75
C LEU A 54 -9.46 -6.43 -29.40
N THR A 55 -8.18 -6.71 -29.18
CA THR A 55 -7.44 -6.31 -27.98
C THR A 55 -6.67 -5.00 -28.16
N ALA A 56 -6.67 -4.42 -29.37
CA ALA A 56 -5.95 -3.20 -29.66
C ALA A 56 -6.58 -2.02 -28.90
N VAL A 57 -5.76 -1.38 -28.07
CA VAL A 57 -6.12 -0.14 -27.38
C VAL A 57 -5.28 1.00 -27.97
N PRO A 58 -5.90 2.04 -28.56
CA PRO A 58 -5.16 3.15 -29.16
C PRO A 58 -4.18 3.81 -28.16
N GLY A 59 -2.90 3.95 -28.55
CA GLY A 59 -1.88 4.68 -27.79
C GLY A 59 -1.01 3.87 -26.81
N GLN A 60 -1.11 2.53 -26.76
CA GLN A 60 -0.16 1.69 -26.01
C GLN A 60 1.04 1.28 -26.88
N ALA A 61 2.26 1.66 -26.49
CA ALA A 61 3.50 1.35 -27.22
C ALA A 61 4.11 -0.03 -26.85
N GLU A 62 3.84 -0.55 -25.64
CA GLU A 62 4.32 -1.85 -25.19
C GLU A 62 3.16 -2.75 -24.74
N ARG A 63 3.23 -4.03 -25.12
CA ARG A 63 2.18 -5.04 -24.91
C ARG A 63 2.26 -5.61 -23.49
N PRO A 64 1.14 -5.71 -22.74
CA PRO A 64 1.12 -6.47 -21.50
C PRO A 64 1.39 -7.97 -21.76
N LEU A 65 1.95 -8.66 -20.76
CA LEU A 65 2.27 -10.10 -20.81
C LEU A 65 1.04 -11.01 -21.04
N VAL A 66 -0.17 -10.50 -20.78
CA VAL A 66 -1.47 -11.14 -21.02
C VAL A 66 -2.46 -10.07 -21.50
N SER A 67 -3.06 -10.28 -22.67
CA SER A 67 -4.12 -9.43 -23.23
C SER A 67 -5.41 -10.24 -23.37
N GLY A 68 -6.57 -9.60 -23.22
CA GLY A 68 -7.87 -10.27 -23.29
C GLY A 68 -8.91 -9.52 -24.13
N ALA A 69 -9.53 -10.20 -25.09
CA ALA A 69 -10.63 -9.68 -25.89
C ALA A 69 -11.95 -9.87 -25.12
N LYS A 70 -12.62 -8.78 -24.77
CA LYS A 70 -13.88 -8.85 -24.02
C LYS A 70 -14.99 -9.40 -24.89
N PHE A 71 -15.90 -10.16 -24.31
CA PHE A 71 -17.08 -10.65 -25.01
C PHE A 71 -18.33 -10.56 -24.14
N VAL A 72 -19.48 -10.46 -24.80
CA VAL A 72 -20.81 -10.57 -24.20
C VAL A 72 -21.60 -11.64 -24.93
N ILE A 73 -22.23 -12.54 -24.19
CA ILE A 73 -23.17 -13.54 -24.73
C ILE A 73 -24.59 -13.08 -24.41
N THR A 74 -25.40 -12.84 -25.43
CA THR A 74 -26.82 -12.48 -25.29
C THR A 74 -27.71 -13.70 -25.41
N GLY A 75 -28.87 -13.69 -24.76
CA GLY A 75 -29.80 -14.83 -24.77
C GLY A 75 -29.18 -16.05 -24.08
N PHE A 76 -28.35 -15.82 -23.06
CA PHE A 76 -27.46 -16.80 -22.47
C PHE A 76 -28.18 -18.10 -22.06
N SER A 77 -29.37 -18.00 -21.46
CA SER A 77 -30.15 -19.16 -21.03
C SER A 77 -30.96 -19.84 -22.16
N ASP A 78 -31.00 -19.28 -23.36
CA ASP A 78 -31.88 -19.69 -24.47
C ASP A 78 -31.07 -20.08 -25.72
N PRO A 79 -30.79 -21.37 -25.96
CA PRO A 79 -29.92 -21.83 -27.04
C PRO A 79 -30.29 -21.30 -28.43
N ALA A 80 -31.59 -21.16 -28.73
CA ALA A 80 -32.05 -20.70 -30.05
C ALA A 80 -31.71 -19.23 -30.31
N ARG A 81 -31.46 -18.46 -29.25
CA ARG A 81 -31.22 -17.02 -29.29
C ARG A 81 -29.84 -16.61 -28.77
N ARG A 82 -28.97 -17.58 -28.45
CA ARG A 82 -27.59 -17.32 -28.02
C ARG A 82 -26.77 -16.69 -29.13
N ARG A 83 -26.10 -15.60 -28.81
CA ARG A 83 -25.13 -14.93 -29.70
C ARG A 83 -23.99 -14.38 -28.87
N ILE A 84 -22.77 -14.64 -29.30
CA ILE A 84 -21.56 -14.04 -28.73
C ILE A 84 -21.17 -12.79 -29.51
N HIS A 85 -20.74 -11.78 -28.79
CA HIS A 85 -20.29 -10.49 -29.32
C HIS A 85 -18.93 -10.20 -28.71
N PHE A 86 -17.86 -10.28 -29.50
CA PHE A 86 -16.53 -9.82 -29.09
C PHE A 86 -16.44 -8.31 -29.28
N LEU A 87 -16.13 -7.61 -28.20
CA LEU A 87 -16.09 -6.17 -28.13
C LEU A 87 -14.74 -5.68 -28.67
N ASP A 88 -14.79 -4.80 -29.67
CA ASP A 88 -13.58 -4.18 -30.21
C ASP A 88 -12.97 -3.19 -29.22
N GLY A 89 -11.74 -3.47 -28.78
CA GLY A 89 -11.01 -2.68 -27.77
C GLY A 89 -10.74 -1.22 -28.15
N ARG A 90 -10.84 -0.87 -29.44
CA ARG A 90 -10.75 0.53 -29.92
C ARG A 90 -11.99 1.34 -29.53
N TYR A 91 -13.12 0.66 -29.35
CA TYR A 91 -14.42 1.26 -29.04
C TYR A 91 -14.89 0.96 -27.61
N TYR A 92 -14.64 -0.24 -27.09
CA TYR A 92 -15.15 -0.68 -25.79
C TYR A 92 -14.03 -1.06 -24.83
N ARG A 93 -14.06 -0.49 -23.63
CA ARG A 93 -13.14 -0.82 -22.53
C ARG A 93 -13.75 -1.78 -21.53
N PHE A 94 -15.06 -1.70 -21.32
CA PHE A 94 -15.82 -2.50 -20.35
C PHE A 94 -17.05 -3.13 -21.03
N HIS A 95 -17.54 -4.24 -20.48
CA HIS A 95 -18.65 -5.01 -21.06
C HIS A 95 -19.96 -4.23 -21.12
N ASP A 96 -20.23 -3.41 -20.10
CA ASP A 96 -21.45 -2.62 -20.00
C ASP A 96 -21.53 -1.50 -21.05
N GLU A 97 -20.39 -1.08 -21.61
CA GLU A 97 -20.35 -0.05 -22.65
C GLU A 97 -21.06 -0.46 -23.94
N TRP A 98 -20.97 -1.73 -24.30
CA TRP A 98 -21.72 -2.28 -25.42
C TRP A 98 -23.24 -2.19 -25.15
N ALA A 99 -23.67 -2.53 -23.93
CA ALA A 99 -25.08 -2.56 -23.59
C ALA A 99 -25.70 -1.16 -23.56
N TRP A 100 -25.09 -0.19 -22.88
CA TRP A 100 -25.64 1.16 -22.83
C TRP A 100 -25.57 1.85 -24.20
N PHE A 101 -24.56 1.56 -25.03
CA PHE A 101 -24.46 2.15 -26.37
C PHE A 101 -25.62 1.70 -27.25
N ARG A 102 -25.95 0.41 -27.20
CA ARG A 102 -27.13 -0.15 -27.88
C ARG A 102 -28.42 0.49 -27.37
N LEU A 103 -28.63 0.50 -26.04
CA LEU A 103 -29.87 1.03 -25.44
C LEU A 103 -30.09 2.51 -25.76
N LEU A 104 -29.05 3.35 -25.66
CA LEU A 104 -29.11 4.77 -26.02
C LEU A 104 -29.38 5.00 -27.51
N ASN A 105 -29.06 4.04 -28.38
CA ASN A 105 -29.39 4.04 -29.80
C ASN A 105 -30.76 3.40 -30.11
N GLY A 106 -31.58 3.15 -29.09
CA GLY A 106 -32.88 2.51 -29.25
C GLY A 106 -32.82 1.03 -29.66
N GLN A 107 -31.64 0.41 -29.53
CA GLN A 107 -31.45 -1.01 -29.78
C GLN A 107 -31.73 -1.80 -28.51
N ALA A 108 -32.52 -2.87 -28.62
CA ALA A 108 -32.81 -3.73 -27.49
C ALA A 108 -31.55 -4.48 -27.00
N VAL A 109 -31.43 -4.60 -25.67
CA VAL A 109 -30.51 -5.51 -25.00
C VAL A 109 -31.35 -6.39 -24.08
N ARG A 110 -31.35 -7.70 -24.33
CA ARG A 110 -32.23 -8.63 -23.61
C ARG A 110 -31.87 -8.67 -22.13
N GLY A 111 -32.89 -8.69 -21.27
CA GLY A 111 -32.72 -8.60 -19.82
C GLY A 111 -32.57 -7.18 -19.29
N MET A 112 -32.51 -6.16 -20.16
CA MET A 112 -32.43 -4.76 -19.77
C MET A 112 -33.64 -3.97 -20.30
N PRO A 113 -34.18 -3.01 -19.53
CA PRO A 113 -35.28 -2.15 -19.97
C PRO A 113 -34.81 -1.20 -21.09
N PRO A 114 -35.71 -0.82 -22.02
CA PRO A 114 -35.38 0.15 -23.05
C PRO A 114 -35.11 1.53 -22.45
N LEU A 115 -34.19 2.28 -23.07
CA LEU A 115 -33.92 3.68 -22.73
C LEU A 115 -34.50 4.62 -23.80
N ALA A 116 -34.72 5.88 -23.43
CA ALA A 116 -35.09 6.91 -24.39
C ALA A 116 -33.98 7.07 -25.45
N PRO A 117 -34.27 6.88 -26.76
CA PRO A 117 -33.25 6.87 -27.79
C PRO A 117 -32.71 8.28 -28.08
N ARG A 118 -31.39 8.41 -28.22
CA ARG A 118 -30.68 9.68 -28.50
C ARG A 118 -29.85 9.64 -29.79
N THR A 119 -29.48 8.46 -30.29
CA THR A 119 -28.71 8.22 -31.53
C THR A 119 -27.26 8.74 -31.49
N PHE A 120 -26.29 7.83 -31.63
CA PHE A 120 -24.86 8.10 -31.61
C PHE A 120 -24.16 7.28 -32.68
N ALA A 121 -23.19 7.86 -33.38
CA ALA A 121 -22.44 7.15 -34.42
C ALA A 121 -21.43 6.16 -33.81
N GLN A 122 -20.79 6.54 -32.70
CA GLN A 122 -19.80 5.73 -31.99
C GLN A 122 -19.99 5.77 -30.47
N PRO A 123 -19.51 4.76 -29.72
CA PRO A 123 -19.55 4.77 -28.25
C PRO A 123 -18.79 5.94 -27.62
N GLN A 124 -17.86 6.56 -28.35
CA GLN A 124 -17.15 7.75 -27.91
C GLN A 124 -18.08 8.97 -27.84
N ASP A 125 -18.94 9.16 -28.86
CA ASP A 125 -19.92 10.25 -28.91
C ASP A 125 -20.93 10.15 -27.76
N ALA A 126 -21.38 8.92 -27.46
CA ALA A 126 -22.30 8.66 -26.36
C ALA A 126 -21.67 8.95 -24.98
N ARG A 127 -20.37 8.65 -24.82
CA ARG A 127 -19.61 9.00 -23.60
C ARG A 127 -19.44 10.50 -23.45
N GLN A 128 -19.13 11.20 -24.54
CA GLN A 128 -19.02 12.66 -24.54
C GLN A 128 -20.37 13.29 -24.18
N TRP A 129 -21.44 12.88 -24.86
CA TRP A 129 -22.79 13.35 -24.58
C TRP A 129 -23.19 13.13 -23.13
N ALA A 130 -22.96 11.92 -22.61
CA ALA A 130 -23.25 11.61 -21.22
C ALA A 130 -22.49 12.53 -20.27
N GLY A 131 -21.19 12.76 -20.54
CA GLY A 131 -20.36 13.68 -19.76
C GLY A 131 -20.88 15.11 -19.73
N GLU A 132 -21.46 15.58 -20.85
CA GLU A 132 -22.08 16.90 -20.97
C GLU A 132 -23.49 16.98 -20.32
N HIS A 133 -24.16 15.84 -20.08
CA HIS A 133 -25.56 15.76 -19.63
C HIS A 133 -25.73 14.83 -18.42
N ALA A 134 -24.81 14.89 -17.45
CA ALA A 134 -24.76 13.97 -16.31
C ALA A 134 -26.05 13.96 -15.45
N GLU A 135 -26.75 15.09 -15.36
CA GLU A 135 -28.01 15.21 -14.61
C GLU A 135 -29.24 14.71 -15.38
N GLU A 136 -29.11 14.43 -16.68
CA GLU A 136 -30.19 13.99 -17.58
C GLU A 136 -30.03 12.54 -18.05
N LEU A 137 -29.18 11.76 -17.36
CA LEU A 137 -28.97 10.37 -17.70
C LEU A 137 -30.25 9.55 -17.49
N PRO A 138 -30.59 8.63 -18.41
CA PRO A 138 -31.71 7.72 -18.23
C PRO A 138 -31.52 6.83 -17.00
N ASP A 139 -32.62 6.49 -16.32
CA ASP A 139 -32.63 5.55 -15.20
C ASP A 139 -31.90 4.25 -15.52
N GLY A 140 -30.95 3.86 -14.66
CA GLY A 140 -30.12 2.67 -14.83
C GLY A 140 -28.76 2.92 -15.52
N LEU A 141 -28.50 4.15 -15.96
CA LEU A 141 -27.17 4.66 -16.29
C LEU A 141 -26.75 5.71 -15.26
N GLU A 142 -25.49 5.65 -14.87
CA GLU A 142 -24.90 6.62 -13.96
C GLU A 142 -23.52 7.03 -14.47
N LEU A 143 -23.16 8.28 -14.22
CA LEU A 143 -21.79 8.74 -14.42
C LEU A 143 -21.06 8.61 -13.09
N THR A 144 -20.14 7.66 -13.03
CA THR A 144 -19.26 7.46 -11.87
C THR A 144 -17.83 7.68 -12.33
N ASP A 145 -17.12 8.60 -11.68
CA ASP A 145 -15.72 8.94 -12.01
C ASP A 145 -15.49 9.30 -13.50
N GLY A 146 -16.45 9.99 -14.13
CA GLY A 146 -16.38 10.38 -15.55
C GLY A 146 -16.58 9.21 -16.54
N ARG A 147 -16.92 8.01 -16.05
CA ARG A 147 -17.30 6.85 -16.86
C ARG A 147 -18.82 6.69 -16.82
N LEU A 148 -19.43 6.61 -18.00
CA LEU A 148 -20.80 6.16 -18.14
C LEU A 148 -20.86 4.66 -17.82
N TYR A 149 -21.61 4.32 -16.79
CA TYR A 149 -21.66 2.98 -16.19
C TYR A 149 -23.10 2.47 -16.14
N SER A 150 -23.28 1.16 -16.38
CA SER A 150 -24.56 0.48 -16.16
C SER A 150 -24.43 -0.61 -15.11
N LYS A 151 -24.87 -0.32 -13.89
CA LYS A 151 -24.96 -1.29 -12.79
C LYS A 151 -25.85 -2.48 -13.12
N LEU A 152 -26.94 -2.22 -13.83
CA LEU A 152 -27.92 -3.23 -14.19
C LEU A 152 -27.32 -4.30 -15.12
N PHE A 153 -26.43 -3.92 -16.05
CA PHE A 153 -25.75 -4.87 -16.93
C PHE A 153 -25.06 -6.00 -16.13
N TYR A 154 -24.26 -5.62 -15.14
CA TYR A 154 -23.52 -6.57 -14.32
C TYR A 154 -24.45 -7.43 -13.48
N GLN A 155 -25.52 -6.84 -12.91
CA GLN A 155 -26.54 -7.59 -12.17
C GLN A 155 -27.18 -8.69 -13.03
N VAL A 156 -27.63 -8.36 -14.24
CA VAL A 156 -28.30 -9.34 -15.12
C VAL A 156 -27.34 -10.32 -15.78
N SER A 157 -26.05 -9.95 -15.88
CA SER A 157 -25.01 -10.83 -16.39
C SER A 157 -24.54 -11.87 -15.37
N MET A 158 -24.69 -11.64 -14.06
CA MET A 158 -24.13 -12.52 -13.01
C MET A 158 -25.20 -13.15 -12.10
N VAL A 159 -26.47 -13.19 -12.51
CA VAL A 159 -27.51 -13.88 -11.74
C VAL A 159 -27.28 -15.41 -11.75
N PRO A 160 -27.40 -16.11 -10.61
CA PRO A 160 -27.10 -17.55 -10.52
C PRO A 160 -28.01 -18.48 -11.34
N LYS A 161 -29.20 -18.02 -11.76
CA LYS A 161 -30.17 -18.81 -12.55
C LYS A 161 -30.91 -17.92 -13.53
N GLY A 162 -31.13 -18.43 -14.74
CA GLY A 162 -31.91 -17.74 -15.78
C GLY A 162 -31.24 -16.47 -16.29
N ARG A 163 -29.90 -16.40 -16.28
CA ARG A 163 -29.15 -15.24 -16.77
C ARG A 163 -29.47 -14.97 -18.24
N GLU A 164 -29.77 -13.72 -18.57
CA GLU A 164 -30.05 -13.31 -19.95
C GLU A 164 -28.76 -12.89 -20.69
N LEU A 165 -27.75 -12.48 -19.93
CA LEU A 165 -26.42 -12.08 -20.42
C LEU A 165 -25.32 -12.92 -19.78
N GLY A 166 -24.22 -13.09 -20.49
CA GLY A 166 -22.93 -13.55 -19.94
C GLY A 166 -21.79 -12.64 -20.37
N ALA A 167 -20.84 -12.41 -19.48
CA ALA A 167 -19.70 -11.52 -19.75
C ALA A 167 -18.40 -12.21 -19.35
N GLY A 168 -17.34 -12.00 -20.15
CA GLY A 168 -16.02 -12.54 -19.88
C GLY A 168 -14.96 -11.99 -20.84
N SER A 169 -13.75 -12.54 -20.78
CA SER A 169 -12.66 -12.19 -21.68
C SER A 169 -12.03 -13.44 -22.26
N LEU A 170 -11.80 -13.45 -23.58
CA LEU A 170 -10.96 -14.43 -24.25
C LEU A 170 -9.50 -14.02 -24.08
N VAL A 171 -8.64 -14.94 -23.68
CA VAL A 171 -7.24 -14.73 -23.33
C VAL A 171 -6.35 -15.54 -24.26
N HIS A 172 -5.29 -14.90 -24.77
CA HIS A 172 -4.24 -15.55 -25.55
C HIS A 172 -2.89 -15.33 -24.87
N VAL A 173 -2.20 -16.44 -24.62
CA VAL A 173 -0.88 -16.47 -24.01
C VAL A 173 0.11 -17.02 -25.04
N PRO A 174 1.03 -16.21 -25.58
CA PRO A 174 1.91 -16.63 -26.66
C PRO A 174 2.92 -17.69 -26.20
N ALA A 175 3.39 -18.53 -27.12
CA ALA A 175 4.42 -19.52 -26.84
C ALA A 175 5.75 -18.87 -26.36
N ARG A 176 6.45 -19.53 -25.44
CA ARG A 176 7.81 -19.19 -24.98
C ARG A 176 8.63 -20.47 -24.75
N ALA A 177 9.95 -20.36 -24.62
CA ALA A 177 10.79 -21.52 -24.32
C ALA A 177 10.31 -22.21 -23.03
N GLY A 178 9.88 -23.47 -23.14
CA GLY A 178 9.33 -24.26 -22.02
C GLY A 178 7.81 -24.11 -21.76
N ARG A 179 7.08 -23.26 -22.51
CA ARG A 179 5.63 -23.10 -22.38
C ARG A 179 4.95 -23.00 -23.77
N PRO A 180 4.04 -23.92 -24.12
CA PRO A 180 3.29 -23.82 -25.38
C PRO A 180 2.37 -22.60 -25.40
N GLU A 181 1.87 -22.26 -26.57
CA GLU A 181 0.79 -21.27 -26.71
C GLU A 181 -0.48 -21.78 -25.99
N VAL A 182 -1.16 -20.88 -25.26
CA VAL A 182 -2.40 -21.20 -24.55
C VAL A 182 -3.49 -20.22 -24.93
N TRP A 183 -4.62 -20.78 -25.35
CA TRP A 183 -5.89 -20.06 -25.50
C TRP A 183 -6.83 -20.45 -24.39
N GLY A 184 -7.49 -19.46 -23.79
CA GLY A 184 -8.53 -19.70 -22.82
C GLY A 184 -9.44 -18.52 -22.62
N PHE A 185 -10.32 -18.60 -21.63
CA PHE A 185 -11.19 -17.48 -21.26
C PHE A 185 -11.24 -17.33 -19.76
N GLU A 186 -11.60 -16.14 -19.32
CA GLU A 186 -11.84 -15.82 -17.93
C GLU A 186 -13.19 -15.15 -17.74
N LEU A 187 -13.81 -15.39 -16.58
CA LEU A 187 -15.02 -14.71 -16.15
C LEU A 187 -14.65 -13.61 -15.13
N GLU A 188 -15.61 -12.75 -14.81
CA GLU A 188 -15.45 -11.81 -13.70
C GLU A 188 -15.12 -12.55 -12.39
N TYR A 189 -14.25 -11.99 -11.54
CA TYR A 189 -13.78 -12.67 -10.32
C TYR A 189 -14.92 -13.12 -9.41
N ALA A 190 -15.98 -12.29 -9.34
CA ALA A 190 -17.18 -12.51 -8.54
C ALA A 190 -18.32 -13.24 -9.29
N ASP A 191 -18.12 -13.66 -10.55
CA ASP A 191 -19.18 -14.38 -11.28
C ASP A 191 -19.51 -15.72 -10.57
N PRO A 192 -20.77 -15.94 -10.16
CA PRO A 192 -21.19 -17.13 -9.43
C PRO A 192 -21.58 -18.31 -10.35
N ALA A 193 -21.15 -18.31 -11.62
CA ALA A 193 -21.47 -19.33 -12.62
C ALA A 193 -21.28 -20.77 -12.09
N GLN A 194 -22.28 -21.62 -12.32
CA GLN A 194 -22.19 -23.05 -12.04
C GLN A 194 -21.71 -23.81 -13.28
N VAL A 195 -21.51 -25.12 -13.13
CA VAL A 195 -21.00 -25.98 -14.21
C VAL A 195 -21.81 -25.83 -15.52
N ALA A 196 -23.13 -25.73 -15.42
CA ALA A 196 -24.01 -25.58 -16.58
C ALA A 196 -23.77 -24.26 -17.34
N GLU A 197 -23.59 -23.15 -16.63
CA GLU A 197 -23.31 -21.85 -17.23
C GLU A 197 -21.89 -21.78 -17.79
N VAL A 198 -20.90 -22.35 -17.09
CA VAL A 198 -19.52 -22.42 -17.61
C VAL A 198 -19.47 -23.19 -18.92
N LEU A 199 -20.24 -24.28 -19.06
CA LEU A 199 -20.36 -25.02 -20.32
C LEU A 199 -20.95 -24.17 -21.45
N VAL A 200 -21.92 -23.30 -21.16
CA VAL A 200 -22.46 -22.36 -22.16
C VAL A 200 -21.36 -21.41 -22.67
N PHE A 201 -20.57 -20.82 -21.77
CA PHE A 201 -19.42 -20.00 -22.20
C PHE A 201 -18.44 -20.79 -23.05
N TRP A 202 -18.12 -22.00 -22.61
CA TRP A 202 -17.17 -22.87 -23.28
C TRP A 202 -17.61 -23.20 -24.71
N ASP A 203 -18.87 -23.62 -24.88
CA ASP A 203 -19.41 -24.03 -26.18
C ASP A 203 -19.49 -22.85 -27.16
N GLU A 204 -19.96 -21.69 -26.69
CA GLU A 204 -20.06 -20.48 -27.52
C GLU A 204 -18.66 -19.95 -27.92
N LEU A 205 -17.69 -20.00 -27.01
CA LEU A 205 -16.32 -19.58 -27.30
C LEU A 205 -15.59 -20.59 -28.19
N ASP A 206 -15.70 -21.90 -27.95
CA ASP A 206 -15.05 -22.93 -28.77
C ASP A 206 -15.52 -22.86 -30.23
N ALA A 207 -16.80 -22.51 -30.44
CA ALA A 207 -17.34 -22.26 -31.77
C ALA A 207 -16.79 -20.99 -32.43
N SER A 208 -16.26 -20.05 -31.65
CA SER A 208 -16.01 -18.67 -32.10
C SER A 208 -14.54 -18.25 -32.02
N VAL A 209 -13.62 -19.16 -31.71
CA VAL A 209 -12.16 -18.96 -31.68
C VAL A 209 -11.45 -19.55 -32.92
N PRO A 210 -10.16 -19.24 -33.16
CA PRO A 210 -9.41 -19.76 -34.31
C PRO A 210 -9.28 -21.28 -34.29
N ALA A 211 -9.01 -21.89 -35.45
CA ALA A 211 -8.93 -23.34 -35.60
C ALA A 211 -7.85 -23.98 -34.69
N GLU A 212 -6.74 -23.29 -34.46
CA GLU A 212 -5.67 -23.71 -33.54
C GLU A 212 -6.09 -23.74 -32.07
N ALA A 213 -7.04 -22.89 -31.67
CA ALA A 213 -7.59 -22.79 -30.32
C ALA A 213 -8.81 -23.71 -30.12
N ARG A 214 -9.51 -24.03 -31.21
CA ARG A 214 -10.72 -24.85 -31.19
C ARG A 214 -10.43 -26.25 -30.66
N ARG A 215 -11.31 -26.73 -29.78
CA ARG A 215 -11.17 -27.96 -28.99
C ARG A 215 -9.92 -27.99 -28.10
N LYS A 216 -9.23 -26.86 -27.91
CA LYS A 216 -8.07 -26.69 -27.01
C LYS A 216 -8.23 -25.46 -26.11
N LEU A 217 -9.43 -24.88 -26.05
CA LEU A 217 -9.73 -23.76 -25.18
C LEU A 217 -9.62 -24.20 -23.71
N HIS A 218 -9.04 -23.35 -22.88
CA HIS A 218 -8.95 -23.51 -21.44
C HIS A 218 -9.88 -22.51 -20.72
N TRP A 219 -10.27 -22.81 -19.49
CA TRP A 219 -10.90 -21.83 -18.60
C TRP A 219 -9.93 -21.43 -17.51
N PHE A 220 -9.62 -20.13 -17.41
CA PHE A 220 -8.80 -19.55 -16.36
C PHE A 220 -9.68 -19.23 -15.15
N ALA A 221 -9.66 -20.12 -14.15
CA ALA A 221 -10.37 -19.90 -12.90
C ALA A 221 -9.63 -18.85 -12.05
N ARG A 222 -10.32 -17.76 -11.72
CA ARG A 222 -9.73 -16.61 -11.04
C ARG A 222 -9.95 -16.59 -9.53
N SER A 223 -10.90 -17.37 -9.02
CA SER A 223 -11.26 -17.40 -7.60
C SER A 223 -11.37 -18.84 -7.07
N PRO A 224 -11.26 -19.05 -5.74
CA PRO A 224 -11.47 -20.36 -5.13
C PRO A 224 -12.85 -20.98 -5.46
N ALA A 225 -13.88 -20.14 -5.56
CA ALA A 225 -15.23 -20.57 -5.94
C ALA A 225 -15.25 -21.11 -7.37
N GLN A 226 -14.63 -20.40 -8.33
CA GLN A 226 -14.51 -20.86 -9.71
C GLN A 226 -13.67 -22.14 -9.82
N LEU A 227 -12.60 -22.27 -9.05
CA LEU A 227 -11.80 -23.50 -9.00
C LEU A 227 -12.62 -24.70 -8.50
N ALA A 228 -13.50 -24.52 -7.52
CA ALA A 228 -14.40 -25.58 -7.06
C ALA A 228 -15.36 -26.02 -8.17
N VAL A 229 -15.96 -25.07 -8.89
CA VAL A 229 -16.79 -25.34 -10.08
C VAL A 229 -15.99 -26.03 -11.17
N GLY A 230 -14.73 -25.63 -11.39
CA GLY A 230 -13.84 -26.25 -12.36
C GLY A 230 -13.46 -27.69 -12.02
N ARG A 231 -13.31 -28.03 -10.73
CA ARG A 231 -13.12 -29.43 -10.27
C ARG A 231 -14.38 -30.26 -10.53
N GLU A 232 -15.55 -29.70 -10.24
CA GLU A 232 -16.85 -30.33 -10.49
C GLU A 232 -17.05 -30.58 -12.01
N LEU A 233 -16.77 -29.56 -12.84
CA LEU A 233 -16.82 -29.65 -14.30
C LEU A 233 -15.94 -30.79 -14.83
N GLN A 234 -14.69 -30.88 -14.37
CA GLN A 234 -13.76 -31.94 -14.80
C GLN A 234 -14.21 -33.34 -14.35
N ALA A 235 -14.88 -33.45 -13.20
CA ALA A 235 -15.46 -34.70 -12.74
C ALA A 235 -16.67 -35.12 -13.59
N GLN A 236 -17.53 -34.17 -13.97
CA GLN A 236 -18.71 -34.41 -14.81
C GLN A 236 -18.37 -34.62 -16.29
N ARG A 237 -17.26 -34.04 -16.78
CA ARG A 237 -16.83 -34.07 -18.19
C ARG A 237 -15.35 -34.47 -18.30
N PRO A 238 -15.04 -35.78 -18.37
CA PRO A 238 -13.67 -36.27 -18.50
C PRO A 238 -12.91 -35.70 -19.71
N SER A 239 -13.62 -35.33 -20.79
CA SER A 239 -13.04 -34.69 -21.98
C SER A 239 -12.44 -33.30 -21.72
N LEU A 240 -12.75 -32.68 -20.59
CA LEU A 240 -12.23 -31.37 -20.17
C LEU A 240 -11.15 -31.48 -19.08
N GLN A 241 -10.69 -32.69 -18.73
CA GLN A 241 -9.57 -32.85 -17.80
C GLN A 241 -8.33 -32.08 -18.30
N GLY A 242 -7.69 -31.36 -17.38
CA GLY A 242 -6.50 -30.54 -17.67
C GLY A 242 -6.80 -29.24 -18.42
N ARG A 243 -8.08 -28.88 -18.63
CA ARG A 243 -8.46 -27.64 -19.34
C ARG A 243 -8.92 -26.50 -18.43
N VAL A 244 -9.02 -26.73 -17.13
CA VAL A 244 -9.22 -25.66 -16.15
C VAL A 244 -7.85 -25.29 -15.60
N LEU A 245 -7.42 -24.07 -15.88
CA LEU A 245 -6.11 -23.55 -15.49
C LEU A 245 -6.26 -22.38 -14.51
N THR A 246 -5.17 -22.09 -13.84
CA THR A 246 -4.87 -20.84 -13.15
C THR A 246 -3.70 -20.15 -13.88
N TYR A 247 -3.44 -18.89 -13.55
CA TYR A 247 -2.24 -18.22 -14.08
C TYR A 247 -0.92 -18.85 -13.60
N ALA A 248 -0.94 -19.66 -12.52
CA ALA A 248 0.23 -20.42 -12.08
C ALA A 248 0.60 -21.53 -13.07
N ASP A 249 -0.39 -22.16 -13.70
CA ASP A 249 -0.21 -23.28 -14.63
C ASP A 249 0.45 -22.85 -15.96
N VAL A 250 0.48 -21.55 -16.24
CA VAL A 250 1.11 -20.95 -17.43
C VAL A 250 2.38 -20.15 -17.10
N SER A 251 2.91 -20.31 -15.89
CA SER A 251 4.19 -19.73 -15.46
C SER A 251 5.39 -20.58 -15.94
N VAL A 252 6.55 -19.97 -16.20
CA VAL A 252 7.76 -20.71 -16.61
C VAL A 252 8.54 -21.10 -15.35
N ALA A 253 8.75 -22.41 -15.15
CA ALA A 253 9.50 -22.90 -13.99
C ALA A 253 10.91 -22.30 -13.94
N GLY A 254 11.28 -21.74 -12.78
CA GLY A 254 12.58 -21.10 -12.56
C GLY A 254 12.69 -19.65 -13.04
N GLU A 255 11.69 -19.10 -13.73
CA GLU A 255 11.65 -17.66 -14.04
C GLU A 255 11.54 -16.85 -12.74
N THR A 256 12.35 -15.80 -12.60
CA THR A 256 12.38 -14.97 -11.38
C THR A 256 12.20 -13.50 -11.68
N GLN A 257 11.50 -12.80 -10.79
CA GLN A 257 11.43 -11.33 -10.80
C GLN A 257 11.48 -10.82 -9.37
N VAL A 258 12.36 -9.86 -9.10
CA VAL A 258 12.48 -9.24 -7.76
C VAL A 258 11.71 -7.91 -7.77
N TYR A 259 10.78 -7.76 -6.83
CA TYR A 259 9.97 -6.54 -6.67
C TYR A 259 10.45 -5.68 -5.49
N SER A 260 10.77 -6.33 -4.37
CA SER A 260 11.39 -5.73 -3.19
C SER A 260 12.59 -6.60 -2.84
N GLY A 261 13.79 -6.07 -3.11
CA GLY A 261 15.05 -6.80 -2.94
C GLY A 261 15.55 -6.84 -1.50
N GLY A 262 16.61 -7.61 -1.30
CA GLY A 262 17.32 -7.75 -0.03
C GLY A 262 17.53 -9.20 0.38
N ILE A 263 18.11 -9.38 1.57
CA ILE A 263 18.44 -10.70 2.12
C ILE A 263 17.79 -10.87 3.51
N VAL A 264 17.12 -11.99 3.70
CA VAL A 264 16.41 -12.34 4.95
C VAL A 264 16.60 -13.81 5.27
N ALA A 265 16.39 -14.17 6.54
CA ALA A 265 16.33 -15.56 6.96
C ALA A 265 15.06 -15.84 7.74
N GLY A 266 14.54 -17.05 7.56
CA GLY A 266 13.27 -17.49 8.12
C GLY A 266 12.99 -18.95 7.81
N ARG A 267 11.79 -19.43 8.10
CA ARG A 267 11.36 -20.78 7.73
C ARG A 267 10.35 -20.71 6.59
N LEU A 268 10.47 -21.62 5.63
CA LEU A 268 9.55 -21.65 4.49
C LEU A 268 8.16 -22.13 4.94
N LYS A 269 7.12 -21.38 4.54
CA LYS A 269 5.73 -21.78 4.69
C LYS A 269 5.02 -21.69 3.34
N ALA A 270 4.74 -22.85 2.77
CA ALA A 270 4.05 -22.96 1.49
C ALA A 270 2.53 -22.94 1.66
N LEU A 271 1.87 -21.99 1.02
CA LEU A 271 0.42 -21.82 1.00
C LEU A 271 -0.06 -21.80 -0.45
N ARG A 272 -0.58 -22.94 -0.93
CA ARG A 272 -1.19 -23.02 -2.27
C ARG A 272 -2.48 -22.20 -2.36
N GLU A 273 -3.25 -22.17 -1.27
CA GLU A 273 -4.48 -21.39 -1.13
C GLU A 273 -4.31 -20.34 -0.02
N LEU A 274 -4.89 -19.16 -0.21
CA LEU A 274 -4.76 -18.02 0.71
C LEU A 274 -5.65 -18.12 1.96
N SER A 275 -6.52 -19.13 2.05
CA SER A 275 -7.42 -19.36 3.19
C SER A 275 -6.67 -19.49 4.53
N ARG A 276 -5.40 -19.92 4.47
CA ARG A 276 -4.52 -20.09 5.64
C ARG A 276 -3.48 -18.97 5.80
N LEU A 277 -3.60 -17.88 5.04
CA LEU A 277 -2.69 -16.74 5.11
C LEU A 277 -2.67 -16.09 6.50
N ALA A 278 -3.79 -16.16 7.23
CA ALA A 278 -3.90 -15.68 8.61
C ALA A 278 -2.99 -16.43 9.60
N GLU A 279 -2.47 -17.60 9.24
CA GLU A 279 -1.51 -18.35 10.05
C GLU A 279 -0.05 -17.94 9.81
N ALA A 280 0.24 -17.00 8.90
CA ALA A 280 1.60 -16.54 8.64
C ALA A 280 2.22 -15.91 9.91
N GLU A 281 3.47 -16.24 10.19
CA GLU A 281 4.24 -15.68 11.30
C GLU A 281 5.30 -14.68 10.83
N PRO A 282 5.69 -13.68 11.66
CA PRO A 282 6.68 -12.67 11.29
C PRO A 282 8.03 -13.24 10.84
N GLU A 283 8.39 -14.44 11.32
CA GLU A 283 9.63 -15.15 10.97
C GLU A 283 9.49 -16.05 9.73
N ASP A 284 8.30 -16.20 9.18
CA ASP A 284 8.08 -17.03 8.00
C ASP A 284 8.61 -16.35 6.72
N ILE A 285 9.04 -17.19 5.78
CA ILE A 285 9.18 -16.84 4.37
C ILE A 285 8.05 -17.56 3.63
N LEU A 286 7.09 -16.78 3.15
CA LEU A 286 5.87 -17.31 2.55
C LEU A 286 6.09 -17.66 1.09
N LEU A 287 5.70 -18.87 0.69
CA LEU A 287 5.60 -19.29 -0.70
C LEU A 287 4.12 -19.36 -1.06
N LEU A 288 3.64 -18.45 -1.91
CA LEU A 288 2.21 -18.33 -2.19
C LEU A 288 1.86 -18.79 -3.62
N GLY A 289 0.82 -19.60 -3.73
CA GLY A 289 0.26 -20.05 -5.01
C GLY A 289 -0.62 -19.00 -5.71
N ALA A 290 -1.02 -17.96 -4.97
CA ALA A 290 -1.84 -16.86 -5.45
C ALA A 290 -1.38 -15.53 -4.84
N LEU A 291 -1.84 -14.41 -5.42
CA LEU A 291 -1.51 -13.08 -4.91
C LEU A 291 -2.43 -12.74 -3.72
N PRO A 292 -1.88 -12.41 -2.54
CA PRO A 292 -2.68 -12.10 -1.38
C PRO A 292 -3.32 -10.71 -1.49
N GLU A 293 -4.54 -10.57 -0.95
CA GLU A 293 -5.27 -9.29 -0.92
C GLU A 293 -4.62 -8.26 0.01
N TYR A 294 -3.88 -8.72 1.02
CA TYR A 294 -3.13 -7.90 1.96
C TYR A 294 -1.71 -8.44 2.11
N LEU A 295 -0.75 -7.60 2.53
CA LEU A 295 0.60 -8.05 2.86
C LEU A 295 0.62 -8.65 4.28
N PRO A 296 0.77 -9.98 4.44
CA PRO A 296 0.90 -10.60 5.75
C PRO A 296 2.23 -10.21 6.42
N GLN A 297 2.31 -10.41 7.73
CA GLN A 297 3.59 -10.38 8.44
C GLN A 297 4.44 -11.58 8.03
N ALA A 298 5.62 -11.29 7.49
CA ALA A 298 6.60 -12.28 7.06
C ALA A 298 7.96 -11.60 6.86
N ARG A 299 9.05 -12.37 6.85
CA ARG A 299 10.38 -11.89 6.42
C ARG A 299 10.48 -11.76 4.90
N GLY A 300 9.81 -12.67 4.19
CA GLY A 300 9.85 -12.72 2.74
C GLY A 300 8.58 -13.32 2.16
N LEU A 301 8.30 -12.92 0.93
CA LEU A 301 7.18 -13.37 0.12
C LEU A 301 7.70 -13.77 -1.27
N VAL A 302 7.47 -15.02 -1.64
CA VAL A 302 7.76 -15.53 -2.99
C VAL A 302 6.47 -16.07 -3.60
N THR A 303 6.00 -15.44 -4.67
CA THR A 303 4.78 -15.88 -5.37
C THR A 303 5.12 -16.81 -6.53
N ALA A 304 4.27 -17.83 -6.74
CA ALA A 304 4.36 -18.71 -7.90
C ALA A 304 3.80 -18.08 -9.19
N ILE A 305 3.17 -16.90 -9.07
CA ILE A 305 2.66 -16.09 -10.18
C ILE A 305 3.32 -14.71 -10.21
N PRO A 306 3.61 -14.16 -11.40
CA PRO A 306 4.22 -12.85 -11.53
C PRO A 306 3.28 -11.74 -11.05
N GLN A 307 3.87 -10.68 -10.53
CA GLN A 307 3.23 -9.47 -10.03
C GLN A 307 3.57 -8.30 -10.94
N THR A 308 2.77 -7.25 -10.93
CA THR A 308 3.17 -5.98 -11.56
C THR A 308 4.17 -5.27 -10.63
N PRO A 309 5.29 -4.69 -11.13
CA PRO A 309 6.35 -4.10 -10.29
C PRO A 309 5.90 -3.02 -9.30
N LEU A 310 4.80 -2.33 -9.57
CA LEU A 310 4.20 -1.33 -8.69
C LEU A 310 2.87 -1.78 -8.07
N ALA A 311 2.63 -3.09 -8.00
CA ALA A 311 1.52 -3.62 -7.23
C ALA A 311 1.57 -3.06 -5.80
N HIS A 312 0.42 -2.78 -5.21
CA HIS A 312 0.30 -2.25 -3.85
C HIS A 312 1.08 -3.09 -2.82
N LEU A 313 1.09 -4.41 -3.05
CA LEU A 313 1.89 -5.38 -2.31
C LEU A 313 3.39 -5.06 -2.32
N ASN A 314 3.94 -4.56 -3.42
CA ASN A 314 5.36 -4.22 -3.57
C ASN A 314 5.73 -2.93 -2.85
N LEU A 315 4.86 -1.92 -2.91
CA LEU A 315 5.08 -0.68 -2.16
C LEU A 315 5.04 -0.94 -0.65
N LEU A 316 4.05 -1.72 -0.18
CA LEU A 316 4.00 -2.16 1.21
C LEU A 316 5.20 -3.05 1.58
N ALA A 317 5.60 -3.99 0.72
CA ALA A 317 6.74 -4.87 0.99
C ALA A 317 8.04 -4.06 1.12
N LYS A 318 8.25 -3.09 0.24
CA LYS A 318 9.39 -2.17 0.31
C LYS A 318 9.35 -1.33 1.59
N SER A 319 8.18 -0.78 1.91
CA SER A 319 7.93 0.02 3.12
C SER A 319 8.17 -0.76 4.42
N ARG A 320 7.83 -2.06 4.43
CA ARG A 320 7.99 -2.98 5.57
C ARG A 320 9.28 -3.79 5.52
N GLN A 321 10.15 -3.53 4.53
CA GLN A 321 11.39 -4.26 4.29
C GLN A 321 11.23 -5.79 4.17
N ILE A 322 10.08 -6.22 3.66
CA ILE A 322 9.79 -7.61 3.30
C ILE A 322 10.37 -7.86 1.91
N VAL A 323 11.18 -8.92 1.78
CA VAL A 323 11.68 -9.34 0.46
C VAL A 323 10.48 -9.87 -0.34
N ASN A 324 10.19 -9.31 -1.50
CA ASN A 324 9.09 -9.73 -2.36
C ASN A 324 9.60 -10.08 -3.76
N ALA A 325 9.35 -11.31 -4.19
CA ALA A 325 9.77 -11.81 -5.48
C ALA A 325 8.75 -12.78 -6.09
N TYR A 326 8.85 -12.99 -7.38
CA TYR A 326 8.21 -14.06 -8.12
C TYR A 326 9.25 -15.13 -8.44
N ARG A 327 8.86 -16.41 -8.31
CA ARG A 327 9.59 -17.56 -8.86
C ARG A 327 8.60 -18.58 -9.43
N GLY A 328 8.60 -18.74 -10.74
CA GLY A 328 7.73 -19.72 -11.42
C GLY A 328 8.03 -21.15 -10.96
N GLY A 329 6.98 -21.95 -10.72
CA GLY A 329 7.10 -23.34 -10.26
C GLY A 329 7.67 -23.52 -8.84
N VAL A 330 7.83 -22.46 -8.04
CA VAL A 330 8.48 -22.54 -6.71
C VAL A 330 7.82 -23.52 -5.74
N LEU A 331 6.51 -23.76 -5.86
CA LEU A 331 5.77 -24.69 -5.01
C LEU A 331 5.93 -26.16 -5.42
N ASP A 332 6.42 -26.40 -6.63
CA ASP A 332 6.59 -27.73 -7.22
C ASP A 332 8.06 -28.15 -7.30
N ASP A 333 8.99 -27.26 -6.93
CA ASP A 333 10.43 -27.52 -6.84
C ASP A 333 10.74 -28.54 -5.71
N PRO A 334 11.31 -29.72 -6.02
CA PRO A 334 11.59 -30.76 -5.03
C PRO A 334 12.50 -30.32 -3.88
N GLU A 335 13.50 -29.46 -4.15
CA GLU A 335 14.41 -28.95 -3.12
C GLU A 335 13.66 -28.00 -2.18
N VAL A 336 12.80 -27.14 -2.72
CA VAL A 336 11.96 -26.24 -1.94
C VAL A 336 10.95 -27.02 -1.10
N GLN A 337 10.35 -28.07 -1.65
CA GLN A 337 9.43 -28.94 -0.91
C GLN A 337 10.12 -29.67 0.24
N ASP A 338 11.38 -30.11 0.06
CA ASP A 338 12.16 -30.68 1.16
C ASP A 338 12.38 -29.66 2.27
N LEU A 339 12.77 -28.43 1.94
CA LEU A 339 12.96 -27.34 2.91
C LEU A 339 11.66 -26.98 3.66
N VAL A 340 10.52 -26.99 2.97
CA VAL A 340 9.19 -26.78 3.58
C VAL A 340 8.85 -27.93 4.54
N ARG A 341 9.03 -29.19 4.12
CA ARG A 341 8.71 -30.37 4.95
C ARG A 341 9.60 -30.49 6.18
N SER A 342 10.91 -30.28 6.00
CA SER A 342 11.87 -30.30 7.11
C SER A 342 11.75 -29.07 8.01
N ARG A 343 10.97 -28.07 7.60
CA ARG A 343 10.86 -26.75 8.20
C ARG A 343 12.22 -26.10 8.47
N ALA A 344 13.24 -26.41 7.65
CA ALA A 344 14.60 -25.95 7.88
C ALA A 344 14.66 -24.41 7.75
N PRO A 345 15.50 -23.73 8.55
CA PRO A 345 15.73 -22.32 8.36
C PRO A 345 16.47 -22.11 7.05
N VAL A 346 16.12 -21.05 6.33
CA VAL A 346 16.70 -20.70 5.04
C VAL A 346 17.09 -19.23 5.00
N VAL A 347 18.08 -18.91 4.19
CA VAL A 347 18.32 -17.56 3.68
C VAL A 347 17.58 -17.44 2.35
N LEU A 348 16.76 -16.41 2.22
CA LEU A 348 16.24 -15.90 0.96
C LEU A 348 17.05 -14.67 0.56
N SER A 349 17.75 -14.75 -0.56
CA SER A 349 18.47 -13.62 -1.16
C SER A 349 17.79 -13.19 -2.44
N ALA A 350 17.43 -11.91 -2.54
CA ALA A 350 16.85 -11.26 -3.71
C ALA A 350 17.67 -10.01 -4.05
N GLU A 351 18.96 -10.20 -4.35
CA GLU A 351 19.92 -9.13 -4.60
C GLU A 351 20.40 -9.18 -6.06
N GLY A 352 20.64 -8.02 -6.69
CA GLY A 352 21.15 -7.95 -8.07
C GLY A 352 20.22 -8.56 -9.13
N GLY A 353 18.91 -8.64 -8.85
CA GLY A 353 17.93 -9.28 -9.73
C GLY A 353 17.95 -10.81 -9.69
N GLN A 354 18.79 -11.43 -8.86
CA GLN A 354 18.84 -12.87 -8.68
C GLN A 354 18.09 -13.27 -7.41
N LEU A 355 17.37 -14.39 -7.46
CA LEU A 355 16.66 -14.97 -6.33
C LEU A 355 17.29 -16.32 -5.97
N SER A 356 17.73 -16.49 -4.72
CA SER A 356 18.27 -17.77 -4.23
C SER A 356 17.74 -18.13 -2.84
N LEU A 357 17.63 -19.45 -2.60
CA LEU A 357 17.28 -20.04 -1.31
C LEU A 357 18.44 -20.93 -0.85
N HIS A 358 18.94 -20.71 0.36
CA HIS A 358 20.03 -21.51 0.92
C HIS A 358 19.65 -22.02 2.31
N ARG A 359 19.82 -23.32 2.56
CA ARG A 359 19.59 -23.92 3.89
C ARG A 359 20.59 -23.37 4.91
N LEU A 360 20.10 -23.03 6.09
CA LEU A 360 20.90 -22.73 7.27
C LEU A 360 20.88 -23.90 8.25
N THR A 361 21.93 -24.00 9.06
CA THR A 361 21.88 -24.78 10.30
C THR A 361 21.05 -24.05 11.36
N GLU A 362 20.49 -24.78 12.32
CA GLU A 362 19.79 -24.17 13.47
C GLU A 362 20.71 -23.25 14.27
N ALA A 363 22.01 -23.57 14.38
CA ALA A 363 23.00 -22.72 15.05
C ALA A 363 23.26 -21.41 14.28
N GLU A 364 23.34 -21.45 12.95
CA GLU A 364 23.43 -20.23 12.14
C GLU A 364 22.18 -19.37 12.25
N TYR A 365 21.00 -19.99 12.21
CA TYR A 365 19.74 -19.28 12.35
C TYR A 365 19.59 -18.66 13.74
N ALA A 366 19.96 -19.37 14.81
CA ALA A 366 19.97 -18.83 16.17
C ALA A 366 20.91 -17.64 16.31
N ARG A 367 22.12 -17.69 15.70
CA ARG A 367 23.03 -16.54 15.67
C ARG A 367 22.45 -15.35 14.92
N PHE A 368 21.76 -15.58 13.80
CA PHE A 368 21.05 -14.52 13.08
C PHE A 368 19.94 -13.91 13.94
N LEU A 369 19.10 -14.75 14.56
CA LEU A 369 18.02 -14.27 15.43
C LEU A 369 18.58 -13.45 16.59
N ASP A 370 19.68 -13.89 17.21
CA ASP A 370 20.33 -13.18 18.30
C ASP A 370 20.91 -11.83 17.84
N ALA A 371 21.59 -11.79 16.70
CA ALA A 371 22.06 -10.54 16.09
C ALA A 371 20.89 -9.61 15.70
N ALA A 372 19.76 -10.19 15.27
CA ALA A 372 18.54 -9.48 14.91
C ALA A 372 17.65 -9.13 16.11
N LYS A 373 18.02 -9.49 17.35
CA LYS A 373 17.27 -9.10 18.54
C LYS A 373 17.37 -7.58 18.70
N ASN A 374 16.26 -6.96 18.36
CA ASN A 374 16.01 -5.55 18.50
C ASN A 374 16.14 -5.11 19.97
N ALA A 375 16.93 -4.08 20.26
CA ALA A 375 16.80 -3.31 21.51
C ALA A 375 15.42 -2.62 21.55
N PRO A 376 14.77 -2.39 22.70
CA PRO A 376 13.53 -1.62 22.72
C PRO A 376 13.71 -0.25 22.04
N LEU A 377 12.75 0.14 21.19
CA LEU A 377 12.77 1.50 20.64
C LEU A 377 12.38 2.46 21.76
N PRO A 378 13.22 3.46 22.10
CA PRO A 378 12.88 4.40 23.16
C PRO A 378 11.71 5.26 22.67
N VAL A 379 10.58 5.19 23.38
CA VAL A 379 9.50 6.15 23.20
C VAL A 379 9.78 7.34 24.10
N GLY A 380 9.88 8.54 23.51
CA GLY A 380 10.21 9.75 24.26
C GLY A 380 9.17 10.02 25.35
N GLN A 381 9.63 10.26 26.59
CA GLN A 381 8.75 10.74 27.65
C GLN A 381 8.47 12.23 27.47
N VAL A 382 7.21 12.62 27.58
CA VAL A 382 6.74 13.98 27.35
C VAL A 382 5.79 14.34 28.46
N ASP A 383 5.90 15.56 28.98
CA ASP A 383 4.87 16.12 29.85
C ASP A 383 3.62 16.42 29.04
N TRP A 384 2.58 15.62 29.27
CA TRP A 384 1.30 15.67 28.58
C TRP A 384 0.19 16.27 29.45
N GLN A 385 0.38 16.36 30.77
CA GLN A 385 -0.68 16.73 31.70
C GLN A 385 -1.05 18.21 31.53
N ALA A 386 -0.04 19.05 31.30
CA ALA A 386 -0.21 20.47 30.99
C ALA A 386 -0.56 20.75 29.52
N ALA A 387 -0.56 19.75 28.64
CA ALA A 387 -0.85 19.95 27.23
C ALA A 387 -2.30 20.40 27.02
N PRO A 388 -2.58 21.29 26.05
CA PRO A 388 -3.95 21.57 25.63
C PRO A 388 -4.56 20.33 24.96
N TYR A 389 -5.88 20.17 24.98
CA TYR A 389 -6.51 19.10 24.21
C TYR A 389 -6.38 19.34 22.71
N LEU A 390 -6.69 20.55 22.26
CA LEU A 390 -6.71 20.92 20.83
C LEU A 390 -5.67 21.99 20.54
N VAL A 391 -4.98 21.85 19.40
CA VAL A 391 -3.99 22.79 18.88
C VAL A 391 -4.39 23.19 17.46
N GLU A 392 -4.48 24.49 17.20
CA GLU A 392 -4.64 25.03 15.85
C GLU A 392 -3.32 24.94 15.10
N LEU A 393 -3.19 23.97 14.18
CA LEU A 393 -1.90 23.65 13.55
C LEU A 393 -1.36 24.81 12.70
N GLY A 394 -2.24 25.62 12.11
CA GLY A 394 -1.86 26.82 11.35
C GLY A 394 -1.27 27.96 12.19
N LYS A 395 -1.38 27.89 13.52
CA LYS A 395 -0.82 28.90 14.44
C LYS A 395 0.48 28.44 15.12
N VAL A 396 0.93 27.21 14.85
CA VAL A 396 2.14 26.65 15.46
C VAL A 396 3.40 27.24 14.81
N THR A 397 4.24 27.89 15.60
CA THR A 397 5.51 28.46 15.10
C THR A 397 6.59 27.39 14.93
N ARG A 398 7.68 27.73 14.22
CA ARG A 398 8.83 26.85 14.02
C ARG A 398 9.52 26.48 15.34
N GLU A 399 9.53 27.41 16.29
CA GLU A 399 10.15 27.24 17.61
C GLU A 399 9.27 26.40 18.56
N GLN A 400 7.95 26.44 18.36
CA GLN A 400 6.99 25.64 19.14
C GLN A 400 6.92 24.18 18.68
N LEU A 401 7.08 23.93 17.37
CA LEU A 401 6.89 22.62 16.78
C LEU A 401 7.74 21.51 17.44
N PRO A 402 9.04 21.68 17.75
CA PRO A 402 9.83 20.64 18.42
C PRO A 402 9.25 20.21 19.79
N LYS A 403 8.61 21.13 20.52
CA LYS A 403 8.00 20.85 21.82
C LYS A 403 6.63 20.19 21.68
N LEU A 404 5.86 20.58 20.66
CA LEU A 404 4.51 20.08 20.42
C LEU A 404 4.49 18.77 19.61
N ALA A 405 5.49 18.50 18.78
CA ALA A 405 5.50 17.34 17.90
C ALA A 405 5.32 16.00 18.66
N PRO A 406 5.98 15.78 19.81
CA PRO A 406 5.75 14.57 20.61
C PRO A 406 4.33 14.45 21.19
N LEU A 407 3.59 15.56 21.31
CA LEU A 407 2.20 15.61 21.78
C LEU A 407 1.17 15.48 20.64
N LEU A 408 1.58 15.81 19.41
CA LEU A 408 0.72 15.87 18.22
C LEU A 408 0.85 14.62 17.33
N GLY A 409 1.94 13.87 17.49
CA GLY A 409 2.28 12.72 16.67
C GLY A 409 2.68 13.10 15.24
N GLY A 410 2.99 12.07 14.44
CA GLY A 410 3.61 12.19 13.13
C GLY A 410 2.82 13.03 12.11
N LYS A 411 1.58 12.62 11.80
CA LYS A 411 0.75 13.27 10.77
C LYS A 411 0.42 14.73 11.08
N SER A 412 0.09 15.06 12.32
CA SER A 412 -0.17 16.44 12.74
C SER A 412 1.10 17.31 12.65
N SER A 413 2.26 16.76 13.04
CA SER A 413 3.54 17.47 12.92
C SER A 413 3.93 17.70 11.46
N GLY A 414 3.72 16.70 10.60
CA GLY A 414 3.86 16.83 9.15
C GLY A 414 2.93 17.89 8.54
N MET A 415 1.68 17.98 9.03
CA MET A 415 0.74 19.03 8.62
C MET A 415 1.23 20.43 8.97
N VAL A 416 1.81 20.64 10.17
CA VAL A 416 2.42 21.93 10.54
C VAL A 416 3.56 22.28 9.57
N ARG A 417 4.40 21.31 9.21
CA ARG A 417 5.51 21.52 8.26
C ARG A 417 4.99 21.89 6.87
N LEU A 418 3.92 21.25 6.39
CA LEU A 418 3.25 21.63 5.14
C LEU A 418 2.71 23.06 5.18
N LEU A 419 1.99 23.42 6.24
CA LEU A 419 1.47 24.78 6.45
C LEU A 419 2.60 25.83 6.44
N GLN A 420 3.74 25.53 7.04
CA GLN A 420 4.91 26.41 7.06
C GLN A 420 5.64 26.49 5.70
N GLY A 421 5.60 25.41 4.90
CA GLY A 421 6.29 25.33 3.60
C GLY A 421 5.49 25.93 2.45
N LEU A 422 4.16 25.77 2.47
CA LEU A 422 3.23 26.38 1.52
C LEU A 422 2.88 27.83 1.92
N GLY A 423 2.77 28.13 3.22
CA GLY A 423 2.33 29.44 3.71
C GLY A 423 0.80 29.60 3.71
N PRO A 424 0.26 30.64 4.37
CA PRO A 424 -1.18 30.82 4.51
C PRO A 424 -1.85 31.27 3.20
N GLY A 425 -2.83 30.51 2.71
CA GLY A 425 -3.88 30.98 1.81
C GLY A 425 -3.45 31.40 0.39
N THR A 426 -2.62 30.62 -0.31
CA THR A 426 -2.16 31.01 -1.66
C THR A 426 -2.37 29.93 -2.70
N ALA A 427 -3.36 30.16 -3.56
CA ALA A 427 -3.55 29.53 -4.87
C ALA A 427 -2.39 29.82 -5.87
N SER A 428 -1.20 30.20 -5.38
CA SER A 428 -0.07 30.70 -6.17
C SER A 428 1.29 30.04 -5.85
N ASN A 429 1.31 28.93 -5.10
CA ASN A 429 2.55 28.18 -4.84
C ASN A 429 2.91 27.14 -5.91
N GLY A 430 2.01 26.88 -6.86
CA GLY A 430 2.36 26.36 -8.18
C GLY A 430 2.51 27.56 -9.10
N ALA A 431 3.67 27.76 -9.70
CA ALA A 431 3.83 28.73 -10.78
C ALA A 431 3.16 28.18 -12.04
N GLY A 432 1.83 28.05 -12.05
CA GLY A 432 1.09 27.44 -13.15
C GLY A 432 -0.29 26.87 -12.79
N SER A 433 -0.55 25.66 -13.29
CA SER A 433 -1.83 24.96 -13.28
C SER A 433 -2.20 24.28 -11.95
N LEU A 434 -1.23 23.97 -11.09
CA LEU A 434 -1.49 23.35 -9.78
C LEU A 434 -1.75 24.42 -8.70
N GLN A 435 -3.03 24.66 -8.42
CA GLN A 435 -3.42 25.37 -7.19
C GLN A 435 -3.24 24.43 -5.99
N VAL A 436 -2.07 24.48 -5.33
CA VAL A 436 -1.75 23.61 -4.19
C VAL A 436 -2.13 24.22 -2.85
N ASP A 437 -2.79 23.45 -2.00
CA ASP A 437 -3.25 23.81 -0.67
C ASP A 437 -3.08 22.63 0.32
N VAL A 438 -3.42 22.83 1.59
CA VAL A 438 -3.67 21.78 2.58
C VAL A 438 -5.16 21.71 2.94
N PRO A 439 -5.63 20.70 3.70
CA PRO A 439 -7.00 20.73 4.21
C PRO A 439 -7.29 22.01 5.02
N ASP A 440 -8.44 22.64 4.79
CA ASP A 440 -8.86 23.87 5.46
C ASP A 440 -8.87 23.69 7.01
N ARG A 441 -8.21 24.64 7.71
CA ARG A 441 -8.25 24.82 9.17
C ARG A 441 -7.94 23.56 10.00
N PRO A 442 -6.83 22.84 9.76
CA PRO A 442 -6.55 21.58 10.42
C PRO A 442 -6.27 21.78 11.92
N LEU A 443 -6.80 20.88 12.75
CA LEU A 443 -6.59 20.84 14.20
C LEU A 443 -5.82 19.57 14.59
N GLY A 444 -4.97 19.67 15.61
CA GLY A 444 -4.40 18.50 16.28
C GLY A 444 -5.05 18.28 17.63
N LEU A 445 -5.57 17.08 17.88
CA LEU A 445 -5.92 16.60 19.21
C LEU A 445 -4.70 15.92 19.83
N THR A 446 -4.25 16.39 20.99
CA THR A 446 -3.01 15.92 21.62
C THR A 446 -3.19 14.57 22.31
N ILE A 447 -2.07 13.93 22.65
CA ILE A 447 -2.03 12.67 23.40
C ILE A 447 -2.67 12.74 24.78
N ARG A 448 -2.87 13.94 25.35
CA ARG A 448 -3.58 14.11 26.63
C ARG A 448 -4.97 13.49 26.57
N ALA A 449 -5.72 13.76 25.50
CA ALA A 449 -7.06 13.22 25.31
C ALA A 449 -7.06 11.68 25.31
N TYR A 450 -6.07 11.08 24.64
CA TYR A 450 -5.90 9.63 24.55
C TYR A 450 -5.53 9.01 25.90
N ARG A 451 -4.56 9.59 26.61
CA ARG A 451 -4.11 9.09 27.92
C ARG A 451 -5.23 9.13 28.96
N GLU A 452 -5.99 10.22 29.01
CA GLU A 452 -7.14 10.31 29.92
C GLU A 452 -8.27 9.33 29.55
N HIS A 453 -8.50 9.08 28.25
CA HIS A 453 -9.47 8.07 27.80
C HIS A 453 -9.05 6.64 28.14
N LEU A 454 -7.75 6.34 28.07
CA LEU A 454 -7.21 5.03 28.43
C LEU A 454 -7.03 4.81 29.92
N ALA A 455 -6.86 5.86 30.73
CA ALA A 455 -6.61 5.77 32.17
C ALA A 455 -7.50 4.75 32.91
N PRO A 456 -8.84 4.70 32.72
CA PRO A 456 -9.69 3.72 33.41
C PRO A 456 -9.50 2.27 32.92
N LEU A 457 -9.00 2.06 31.71
CA LEU A 457 -8.77 0.73 31.12
C LEU A 457 -7.35 0.22 31.37
N ARG A 458 -6.42 1.13 31.70
CA ARG A 458 -4.99 0.87 31.76
C ARG A 458 -4.59 -0.32 32.65
N PRO A 459 -5.12 -0.49 33.89
CA PRO A 459 -4.73 -1.62 34.73
C PRO A 459 -5.03 -2.99 34.10
N GLU A 460 -6.13 -3.12 33.36
CA GLU A 460 -6.48 -4.37 32.69
C GLU A 460 -5.61 -4.64 31.47
N ILE A 461 -5.27 -3.59 30.72
CA ILE A 461 -4.36 -3.70 29.56
C ILE A 461 -2.93 -4.03 30.03
N GLU A 462 -2.48 -3.44 31.15
CA GLU A 462 -1.19 -3.76 31.78
C GLU A 462 -1.12 -5.23 32.22
N ALA A 463 -2.17 -5.72 32.89
CA ALA A 463 -2.27 -7.12 33.28
C ALA A 463 -2.28 -8.07 32.07
N LEU A 464 -2.95 -7.69 30.98
CA LEU A 464 -2.96 -8.45 29.73
C LEU A 464 -1.59 -8.50 29.07
N ILE A 465 -0.90 -7.36 28.97
CA ILE A 465 0.43 -7.29 28.38
C ILE A 465 1.44 -8.07 29.23
N ALA A 466 1.28 -8.11 30.55
CA ALA A 466 2.15 -8.91 31.42
C ALA A 466 1.88 -10.43 31.36
N ASP A 467 0.76 -10.87 30.78
CA ASP A 467 0.37 -12.29 30.73
C ASP A 467 1.29 -13.10 29.80
N GLU A 468 1.86 -14.19 30.31
CA GLU A 468 2.80 -15.04 29.56
C GLU A 468 2.16 -15.69 28.33
N ASN A 469 0.89 -16.09 28.40
CA ASN A 469 0.22 -16.70 27.26
C ASN A 469 -0.06 -15.65 26.17
N PHE A 470 -0.40 -14.43 26.56
CA PHE A 470 -0.52 -13.32 25.63
C PHE A 470 0.84 -13.00 24.97
N GLN A 471 1.94 -13.01 25.71
CA GLN A 471 3.28 -12.79 25.14
C GLN A 471 3.74 -13.91 24.19
N ASN A 472 3.33 -15.15 24.43
CA ASN A 472 3.85 -16.30 23.68
C ASN A 472 2.94 -16.80 22.56
N PHE A 473 1.62 -16.54 22.61
CA PHE A 473 0.67 -17.12 21.66
C PHE A 473 -0.11 -16.06 20.87
N LYS A 474 0.22 -15.94 19.59
CA LYS A 474 -0.41 -15.00 18.64
C LYS A 474 -1.93 -15.13 18.53
N LYS A 475 -2.47 -16.36 18.52
CA LYS A 475 -3.93 -16.59 18.50
C LYS A 475 -4.61 -16.03 19.75
N LEU A 476 -3.98 -16.16 20.93
CA LEU A 476 -4.51 -15.61 22.17
C LEU A 476 -4.40 -14.08 22.19
N ARG A 477 -3.35 -13.50 21.59
CA ARG A 477 -3.29 -12.05 21.34
C ARG A 477 -4.45 -11.58 20.47
N PHE A 478 -4.69 -12.24 19.34
CA PHE A 478 -5.83 -11.91 18.48
C PHE A 478 -7.14 -11.95 19.27
N LEU A 479 -7.39 -13.05 19.99
CA LEU A 479 -8.59 -13.22 20.79
C LEU A 479 -8.76 -12.12 21.84
N ALA A 480 -7.70 -11.75 22.54
CA ALA A 480 -7.75 -10.72 23.58
C ALA A 480 -7.86 -9.29 23.02
N LEU A 481 -7.26 -9.01 21.86
CA LEU A 481 -7.28 -7.68 21.24
C LEU A 481 -8.60 -7.41 20.51
N GLU A 482 -9.05 -8.34 19.67
CA GLU A 482 -10.20 -8.19 18.77
C GLU A 482 -11.51 -8.77 19.32
N GLY A 483 -11.40 -9.71 20.28
CA GLY A 483 -12.55 -10.38 20.89
C GLY A 483 -12.94 -11.69 20.18
N ALA A 484 -13.86 -12.42 20.83
CA ALA A 484 -14.26 -13.77 20.40
C ALA A 484 -15.03 -13.82 19.07
N ASP A 485 -15.86 -12.81 18.78
CA ASP A 485 -16.67 -12.80 17.56
C ASP A 485 -15.79 -12.68 16.31
N GLU A 486 -14.85 -11.74 16.31
CA GLU A 486 -13.89 -11.59 15.23
C GLU A 486 -12.91 -12.77 15.17
N PHE A 487 -12.54 -13.34 16.32
CA PHE A 487 -11.71 -14.56 16.37
C PHE A 487 -12.38 -15.73 15.64
N VAL A 488 -13.66 -16.01 15.88
CA VAL A 488 -14.39 -17.11 15.24
C VAL A 488 -14.67 -16.84 13.75
N ARG A 489 -14.80 -15.57 13.35
CA ARG A 489 -14.91 -15.19 11.93
C ARG A 489 -13.62 -15.47 11.16
N LYS A 490 -12.47 -15.12 11.76
CA LYS A 490 -11.14 -15.31 11.18
C LYS A 490 -10.68 -16.77 11.25
N PHE A 491 -10.85 -17.43 12.39
CA PHE A 491 -10.43 -18.80 12.66
C PHE A 491 -11.66 -19.72 12.78
N ARG A 492 -11.90 -20.55 11.76
CA ARG A 492 -13.19 -21.25 11.59
C ARG A 492 -13.20 -22.71 12.05
N THR A 493 -12.12 -23.22 12.64
CA THR A 493 -12.06 -24.63 13.06
C THR A 493 -12.88 -24.88 14.32
N LYS A 494 -13.24 -26.15 14.58
CA LYS A 494 -13.95 -26.54 15.80
C LYS A 494 -13.15 -26.19 17.06
N GLN A 495 -11.84 -26.47 17.04
CA GLN A 495 -10.93 -26.17 18.15
C GLN A 495 -10.84 -24.67 18.44
N ASP A 496 -10.82 -23.83 17.41
CA ASP A 496 -10.81 -22.37 17.57
C ASP A 496 -12.09 -21.86 18.25
N ARG A 497 -13.25 -22.41 17.89
CA ARG A 497 -14.53 -22.05 18.55
C ARG A 497 -14.54 -22.48 20.01
N GLU A 498 -14.09 -23.70 20.31
CA GLU A 498 -13.98 -24.21 21.68
C GLU A 498 -13.02 -23.36 22.52
N LEU A 499 -11.88 -22.95 21.95
CA LEU A 499 -10.93 -22.05 22.59
C LEU A 499 -11.58 -20.70 22.93
N ALA A 500 -12.25 -20.05 21.98
CA ALA A 500 -12.93 -18.78 22.22
C ALA A 500 -14.00 -18.88 23.32
N THR A 501 -14.82 -19.94 23.27
CA THR A 501 -15.84 -20.21 24.31
C THR A 501 -15.21 -20.42 25.68
N SER A 502 -14.06 -21.09 25.77
CA SER A 502 -13.37 -21.32 27.05
C SER A 502 -12.98 -20.02 27.76
N TYR A 503 -12.52 -19.00 27.02
CA TYR A 503 -12.16 -17.70 27.58
C TYR A 503 -13.37 -16.78 27.84
N GLN A 504 -14.52 -17.05 27.21
CA GLN A 504 -15.78 -16.38 27.53
C GLN A 504 -16.47 -16.94 28.79
N ASN A 505 -16.07 -18.13 29.25
CA ASN A 505 -16.64 -18.76 30.43
C ASN A 505 -16.46 -17.85 31.68
N PRO A 506 -17.53 -17.58 32.47
CA PRO A 506 -17.43 -16.79 33.70
C PRO A 506 -16.44 -17.34 34.72
N SER A 507 -16.19 -18.65 34.72
CA SER A 507 -15.23 -19.31 35.62
C SER A 507 -13.78 -19.24 35.13
N ALA A 508 -13.52 -18.80 33.89
CA ALA A 508 -12.16 -18.66 33.38
C ALA A 508 -11.42 -17.50 34.07
N LEU A 509 -10.22 -17.78 34.57
CA LEU A 509 -9.37 -16.84 35.30
C LEU A 509 -8.27 -16.27 34.39
N GLY A 510 -7.63 -15.19 34.85
CA GLY A 510 -6.50 -14.54 34.15
C GLY A 510 -6.91 -13.34 33.30
N ALA A 511 -5.89 -12.57 32.88
CA ALA A 511 -6.08 -11.28 32.21
C ALA A 511 -6.75 -11.42 30.84
N ILE A 512 -6.39 -12.46 30.06
CA ILE A 512 -7.01 -12.77 28.77
C ILE A 512 -8.52 -12.98 28.93
N ALA A 513 -8.94 -13.84 29.86
CA ALA A 513 -10.37 -14.13 30.08
C ALA A 513 -11.14 -12.88 30.53
N ALA A 514 -10.55 -12.05 31.39
CA ALA A 514 -11.15 -10.80 31.86
C ALA A 514 -11.44 -9.83 30.71
N VAL A 515 -10.48 -9.67 29.80
CA VAL A 515 -10.60 -8.78 28.62
C VAL A 515 -11.54 -9.36 27.56
N VAL A 516 -11.45 -10.66 27.28
CA VAL A 516 -12.30 -11.34 26.27
C VAL A 516 -13.78 -11.26 26.64
N ARG A 517 -14.14 -11.41 27.92
CA ARG A 517 -15.52 -11.25 28.39
C ARG A 517 -16.07 -9.82 28.22
N LYS A 518 -15.19 -8.83 28.12
CA LYS A 518 -15.54 -7.43 27.81
C LYS A 518 -15.52 -7.13 26.31
N GLY A 519 -15.34 -8.15 25.46
CA GLY A 519 -15.32 -8.02 24.00
C GLY A 519 -13.95 -7.77 23.40
N GLY A 520 -12.86 -7.81 24.19
CA GLY A 520 -11.50 -7.52 23.73
C GLY A 520 -11.07 -6.06 23.95
N VAL A 521 -9.76 -5.80 23.88
CA VAL A 521 -9.19 -4.45 24.12
C VAL A 521 -9.76 -3.41 23.16
N ALA A 522 -9.83 -3.72 21.85
CA ALA A 522 -10.35 -2.80 20.85
C ALA A 522 -11.82 -2.42 21.15
N TYR A 523 -12.63 -3.39 21.58
CA TYR A 523 -14.01 -3.15 22.01
C TYR A 523 -14.06 -2.28 23.27
N MET A 524 -13.25 -2.58 24.30
CA MET A 524 -13.18 -1.81 25.54
C MET A 524 -12.86 -0.33 25.28
N VAL A 525 -11.83 -0.06 24.46
CA VAL A 525 -11.43 1.31 24.09
C VAL A 525 -12.54 2.01 23.29
N ARG A 526 -13.19 1.28 22.37
CA ARG A 526 -14.28 1.81 21.54
C ARG A 526 -15.52 2.18 22.36
N HIS A 527 -15.80 1.47 23.45
CA HIS A 527 -17.02 1.64 24.24
C HIS A 527 -16.84 2.36 25.57
N ALA A 528 -15.60 2.65 25.98
CA ALA A 528 -15.32 3.51 27.11
C ALA A 528 -15.95 4.91 26.93
N LYS A 529 -16.34 5.52 28.06
CA LYS A 529 -16.88 6.89 28.08
C LYS A 529 -15.74 7.87 27.88
N LEU A 530 -15.97 8.90 27.05
CA LEU A 530 -15.01 10.00 26.95
C LEU A 530 -14.91 10.73 28.30
N PRO A 531 -13.71 11.17 28.71
CA PRO A 531 -13.54 12.05 29.86
C PRO A 531 -14.44 13.29 29.74
N ALA A 532 -15.13 13.65 30.82
CA ALA A 532 -16.08 14.78 30.80
C ALA A 532 -15.42 16.12 30.40
N PRO A 533 -14.21 16.48 30.88
CA PRO A 533 -13.53 17.69 30.44
C PRO A 533 -13.20 17.69 28.95
N LEU A 534 -12.70 16.56 28.42
CA LEU A 534 -12.45 16.40 26.99
C LEU A 534 -13.74 16.58 26.18
N LYS A 535 -14.83 15.92 26.59
CA LYS A 535 -16.11 16.00 25.87
C LYS A 535 -16.61 17.45 25.82
N ALA A 536 -16.60 18.15 26.96
CA ALA A 536 -17.01 19.54 27.03
C ALA A 536 -16.16 20.44 26.10
N GLU A 537 -14.85 20.20 26.05
CA GLU A 537 -13.96 20.95 25.16
C GLU A 537 -14.24 20.66 23.68
N LEU A 538 -14.45 19.39 23.29
CA LEU A 538 -14.81 19.02 21.92
C LEU A 538 -16.14 19.64 21.48
N ASP A 539 -17.17 19.58 22.33
CA ASP A 539 -18.50 20.14 22.07
C ASP A 539 -18.46 21.68 21.94
N ARG A 540 -17.52 22.34 22.63
CA ARG A 540 -17.34 23.79 22.58
C ARG A 540 -16.51 24.22 21.36
N VAL A 541 -15.36 23.60 21.16
CA VAL A 541 -14.35 24.07 20.19
C VAL A 541 -14.70 23.65 18.76
N LEU A 542 -15.11 22.41 18.52
CA LEU A 542 -15.28 21.93 17.15
C LEU A 542 -16.41 22.66 16.39
N PRO A 543 -17.62 22.89 16.97
CA PRO A 543 -18.65 23.65 16.30
C PRO A 543 -18.25 25.10 16.02
N ALA A 544 -17.52 25.74 16.94
CA ALA A 544 -17.05 27.10 16.76
C ALA A 544 -15.95 27.19 15.68
N HIS A 545 -14.97 26.28 15.72
CA HIS A 545 -13.83 26.28 14.79
C HIS A 545 -14.21 25.93 13.36
N PHE A 546 -15.20 25.05 13.18
CA PHE A 546 -15.71 24.61 11.87
C PHE A 546 -17.08 25.21 11.54
N ALA A 547 -17.46 26.35 12.14
CA ALA A 547 -18.77 26.97 11.94
C ALA A 547 -19.10 27.30 10.47
N ALA A 548 -18.07 27.53 9.64
CA ALA A 548 -18.21 27.78 8.21
C ALA A 548 -18.67 26.56 7.39
N TYR A 549 -18.53 25.34 7.92
CA TYR A 549 -18.87 24.11 7.21
C TYR A 549 -20.37 23.82 7.27
N SER A 550 -20.86 23.23 6.18
CA SER A 550 -22.21 22.67 6.11
C SER A 550 -22.41 21.60 7.19
N PRO A 551 -23.62 21.43 7.76
CA PRO A 551 -23.95 20.29 8.62
C PRO A 551 -23.70 18.92 7.96
N GLU A 552 -23.67 18.88 6.63
CA GLU A 552 -23.40 17.69 5.83
C GLU A 552 -21.91 17.37 5.72
N GLN A 553 -21.02 18.32 6.03
CA GLN A 553 -19.57 18.13 5.99
C GLN A 553 -19.11 17.29 7.18
N GLY A 554 -18.64 16.07 6.90
CA GLY A 554 -17.97 15.25 7.91
C GLY A 554 -16.58 15.80 8.27
N LEU A 555 -16.14 15.54 9.50
CA LEU A 555 -14.76 15.75 9.94
C LEU A 555 -14.02 14.41 9.97
N ARG A 556 -12.84 14.36 9.36
CA ARG A 556 -11.95 13.21 9.40
C ARG A 556 -11.04 13.31 10.60
N PHE A 557 -11.06 12.28 11.44
CA PHE A 557 -10.17 12.04 12.57
C PHE A 557 -9.10 11.05 12.09
N ARG A 558 -7.95 11.59 11.66
CA ARG A 558 -6.80 10.81 11.18
C ARG A 558 -5.90 10.45 12.36
N SER A 559 -5.61 9.16 12.51
CA SER A 559 -4.61 8.65 13.46
C SER A 559 -3.27 9.36 13.28
N SER A 560 -2.70 9.89 14.34
CA SER A 560 -1.40 10.56 14.34
C SER A 560 -0.59 10.03 15.52
N SER A 561 -0.11 8.79 15.41
CA SER A 561 0.57 8.15 16.53
C SER A 561 1.94 8.79 16.80
N THR A 562 2.38 8.77 18.06
CA THR A 562 3.71 9.26 18.47
C THR A 562 4.85 8.35 18.00
N VAL A 563 4.53 7.12 17.59
CA VAL A 563 5.51 6.17 17.07
C VAL A 563 5.42 5.96 15.56
N GLU A 564 4.41 6.51 14.88
CA GLU A 564 4.20 6.25 13.44
C GLU A 564 5.42 6.65 12.57
N ASP A 565 6.16 7.67 13.03
CA ASP A 565 7.31 8.26 12.34
C ASP A 565 8.57 8.31 13.25
N ILE A 566 8.69 7.43 14.27
CA ILE A 566 9.98 7.30 14.97
C ILE A 566 10.97 6.58 14.05
N GLU A 567 12.23 7.01 14.14
CA GLU A 567 13.34 6.38 13.43
C GLU A 567 13.38 4.87 13.78
N GLY A 568 12.96 4.01 12.84
CA GLY A 568 13.05 2.55 12.92
C GLY A 568 11.73 1.82 13.00
N PHE A 569 10.61 2.55 12.93
CA PHE A 569 9.27 2.00 12.86
C PHE A 569 8.48 2.71 11.77
N ASN A 570 7.73 1.95 10.98
CA ASN A 570 6.88 2.51 9.93
C ASN A 570 5.43 2.07 10.16
N GLY A 571 4.61 3.01 10.64
CA GLY A 571 3.18 2.77 10.88
C GLY A 571 2.28 3.02 9.67
N ALA A 572 2.82 3.09 8.45
CA ALA A 572 2.04 3.38 7.24
C ALA A 572 0.87 2.40 7.05
N GLY A 573 -0.35 2.94 6.96
CA GLY A 573 -1.56 2.16 6.78
C GLY A 573 -1.91 1.25 7.96
N LEU A 574 -1.24 1.40 9.11
CA LEU A 574 -1.39 0.51 10.26
C LEU A 574 -2.62 0.83 11.11
N TYR A 575 -3.04 2.09 11.13
CA TYR A 575 -4.10 2.60 11.99
C TYR A 575 -5.26 3.14 11.18
N ASP A 576 -6.47 2.98 11.71
CA ASP A 576 -7.68 3.49 11.06
C ASP A 576 -7.82 5.00 11.22
N SER A 577 -8.52 5.61 10.26
CA SER A 577 -9.03 6.97 10.37
C SER A 577 -10.55 6.94 10.24
N SER A 578 -11.24 7.72 11.06
CA SER A 578 -12.71 7.69 11.13
C SER A 578 -13.33 9.04 10.80
N THR A 579 -14.58 9.02 10.34
CA THR A 579 -15.34 10.26 10.06
C THR A 579 -16.38 10.45 11.15
N GLY A 580 -16.44 11.66 11.73
CA GLY A 580 -17.46 12.08 12.69
C GLY A 580 -18.16 13.36 12.23
N TYR A 581 -19.42 13.52 12.61
CA TYR A 581 -20.24 14.67 12.25
C TYR A 581 -20.58 15.50 13.49
N LEU A 582 -20.61 16.82 13.34
CA LEU A 582 -21.08 17.75 14.37
C LEU A 582 -22.58 17.61 14.61
N VAL A 583 -23.33 17.23 13.56
CA VAL A 583 -24.75 16.90 13.61
C VAL A 583 -24.91 15.43 13.22
N PRO A 584 -24.80 14.49 14.18
CA PRO A 584 -24.98 13.06 13.90
C PRO A 584 -26.43 12.73 13.58
N ARG A 585 -26.65 11.61 12.90
CA ARG A 585 -27.96 11.05 12.55
C ARG A 585 -27.96 9.57 12.90
N GLN A 586 -29.05 9.12 13.53
CA GLN A 586 -29.29 7.70 13.73
C GLN A 586 -30.19 7.18 12.61
N GLY A 587 -29.90 5.96 12.15
CA GLY A 587 -30.66 5.26 11.12
C GLY A 587 -30.46 3.76 11.24
N THR A 588 -31.33 2.95 10.64
CA THR A 588 -31.19 1.48 10.65
C THR A 588 -30.34 0.99 9.48
N LYS A 589 -30.31 1.74 8.37
CA LYS A 589 -29.45 1.49 7.21
C LYS A 589 -28.10 2.19 7.36
N GLU A 590 -27.02 1.55 6.91
CA GLU A 590 -25.65 2.06 7.04
C GLU A 590 -25.45 3.42 6.34
N LEU A 591 -26.08 3.61 5.18
CA LEU A 591 -26.06 4.86 4.40
C LEU A 591 -26.75 6.04 5.08
N GLU A 592 -27.61 5.80 6.08
CA GLU A 592 -28.35 6.84 6.82
C GLU A 592 -27.65 7.23 8.13
N LYS A 593 -26.69 6.42 8.61
CA LYS A 593 -26.00 6.65 9.87
C LYS A 593 -24.88 7.68 9.72
N ARG A 594 -24.89 8.70 10.58
CA ARG A 594 -23.76 9.62 10.76
C ARG A 594 -23.20 9.47 12.15
N SER A 595 -21.99 8.93 12.23
CA SER A 595 -21.27 8.77 13.49
C SER A 595 -21.04 10.11 14.17
N SER A 596 -21.17 10.13 15.49
CA SER A 596 -20.80 11.31 16.27
C SER A 596 -19.28 11.53 16.28
N VAL A 597 -18.84 12.73 16.64
CA VAL A 597 -17.43 13.02 16.94
C VAL A 597 -16.85 12.02 17.94
N ALA A 598 -17.61 11.68 18.99
CA ALA A 598 -17.17 10.74 20.02
C ALA A 598 -16.99 9.32 19.47
N ASP A 599 -17.87 8.87 18.59
CA ASP A 599 -17.75 7.54 17.97
C ASP A 599 -16.54 7.45 17.04
N ALA A 600 -16.33 8.49 16.22
CA ALA A 600 -15.19 8.56 15.31
C ALA A 600 -13.86 8.58 16.08
N LEU A 601 -13.79 9.36 17.17
CA LEU A 601 -12.60 9.45 18.00
C LEU A 601 -12.28 8.12 18.68
N ARG A 602 -13.27 7.50 19.33
CA ARG A 602 -13.11 6.19 19.98
C ARG A 602 -12.73 5.08 19.00
N LYS A 603 -13.31 5.07 17.79
CA LYS A 603 -12.93 4.12 16.73
C LYS A 603 -11.48 4.33 16.30
N THR A 604 -11.05 5.58 16.12
CA THR A 604 -9.67 5.92 15.76
C THR A 604 -8.68 5.44 16.84
N TRP A 605 -8.99 5.66 18.13
CA TRP A 605 -8.15 5.18 19.23
C TRP A 605 -8.17 3.66 19.40
N ALA A 606 -9.31 3.00 19.18
CA ALA A 606 -9.40 1.55 19.24
C ALA A 606 -8.49 0.88 18.21
N SER A 607 -8.31 1.48 17.03
CA SER A 607 -7.41 0.96 15.99
C SER A 607 -5.95 0.84 16.41
N TYR A 608 -5.52 1.59 17.43
CA TYR A 608 -4.19 1.41 18.00
C TYR A 608 -3.99 0.00 18.54
N PHE A 609 -5.04 -0.61 19.11
CA PHE A 609 -5.03 -1.97 19.64
C PHE A 609 -5.59 -3.01 18.66
N SER A 610 -5.78 -2.66 17.38
CA SER A 610 -6.02 -3.68 16.37
C SER A 610 -4.87 -4.67 16.35
N PHE A 611 -5.16 -5.92 16.04
CA PHE A 611 -4.21 -7.01 16.07
C PHE A 611 -3.00 -6.72 15.19
N GLU A 612 -3.22 -6.31 13.95
CA GLU A 612 -2.14 -5.97 13.01
C GLU A 612 -1.28 -4.83 13.57
N ALA A 613 -1.89 -3.77 14.11
CA ALA A 613 -1.16 -2.67 14.72
C ALA A 613 -0.34 -3.09 15.94
N PHE A 614 -0.92 -3.94 16.78
CA PHE A 614 -0.26 -4.46 17.96
C PHE A 614 0.94 -5.34 17.59
N GLU A 615 0.78 -6.28 16.66
CA GLU A 615 1.86 -7.20 16.27
C GLU A 615 3.04 -6.45 15.62
N GLU A 616 2.79 -5.41 14.81
CA GLU A 616 3.87 -4.58 14.26
C GLU A 616 4.69 -3.90 15.37
N ARG A 617 4.02 -3.30 16.37
CA ARG A 617 4.72 -2.70 17.52
C ARG A 617 5.44 -3.74 18.37
N HIS A 618 4.82 -4.91 18.56
CA HIS A 618 5.38 -6.02 19.32
C HIS A 618 6.67 -6.54 18.69
N SER A 619 6.66 -6.80 17.37
CA SER A 619 7.84 -7.24 16.61
C SER A 619 8.97 -6.19 16.60
N SER A 620 8.59 -4.92 16.63
CA SER A 620 9.52 -3.78 16.71
C SER A 620 10.04 -3.49 18.13
N ARG A 621 9.49 -4.19 19.14
CA ARG A 621 9.74 -4.00 20.58
C ARG A 621 9.47 -2.58 21.06
N ILE A 622 8.36 -2.03 20.60
CA ILE A 622 7.81 -0.77 21.11
C ILE A 622 6.96 -1.10 22.33
N ASP A 623 7.18 -0.35 23.41
CA ASP A 623 6.28 -0.39 24.57
C ASP A 623 4.87 0.08 24.13
N HIS A 624 3.90 -0.84 24.18
CA HIS A 624 2.54 -0.58 23.75
C HIS A 624 1.84 0.51 24.58
N LEU A 625 2.27 0.73 25.83
CA LEU A 625 1.72 1.74 26.73
C LEU A 625 2.61 2.99 26.85
N GLY A 626 3.85 2.90 26.39
CA GLY A 626 4.76 4.05 26.27
C GLY A 626 4.43 4.94 25.08
N ALA A 627 3.79 4.38 24.04
CA ALA A 627 3.36 5.07 22.83
C ALA A 627 1.88 5.46 22.86
N ASP A 628 1.53 6.51 22.12
CA ASP A 628 0.23 7.17 22.20
C ASP A 628 -0.37 7.45 20.81
N MET A 629 -1.67 7.77 20.80
CA MET A 629 -2.42 8.15 19.59
C MET A 629 -2.99 9.56 19.71
N ALA A 630 -2.26 10.54 19.18
CA ALA A 630 -2.84 11.85 18.85
C ALA A 630 -3.70 11.73 17.58
N VAL A 631 -4.44 12.79 17.24
CA VAL A 631 -5.37 12.78 16.09
C VAL A 631 -5.29 14.09 15.30
N LEU A 632 -5.10 14.00 14.00
CA LEU A 632 -5.24 15.11 13.06
C LEU A 632 -6.71 15.22 12.62
N ILE A 633 -7.31 16.38 12.80
CA ILE A 633 -8.72 16.66 12.47
C ILE A 633 -8.77 17.66 11.30
N HIS A 634 -9.46 17.28 10.24
CA HIS A 634 -9.73 18.16 9.09
C HIS A 634 -11.04 17.77 8.41
N ALA A 635 -11.51 18.54 7.41
CA ALA A 635 -12.69 18.17 6.63
C ALA A 635 -12.51 16.80 5.94
N ARG A 636 -13.52 15.93 6.01
CA ARG A 636 -13.57 14.69 5.23
C ARG A 636 -13.52 15.05 3.74
N PHE A 637 -12.70 14.35 2.97
CA PHE A 637 -12.80 14.39 1.52
C PHE A 637 -14.10 13.71 1.08
N ASP A 638 -14.86 14.39 0.24
CA ASP A 638 -16.11 13.86 -0.29
C ASP A 638 -15.79 13.10 -1.57
N ASP A 639 -15.96 11.78 -1.56
CA ASP A 639 -15.51 10.89 -2.63
C ASP A 639 -15.99 11.36 -4.03
N GLU A 640 -17.22 11.88 -4.12
CA GLU A 640 -17.84 12.41 -5.35
C GLU A 640 -17.12 13.66 -5.91
N LEU A 641 -16.39 14.39 -5.08
CA LEU A 641 -15.61 15.57 -5.45
C LEU A 641 -14.12 15.27 -5.61
N GLU A 642 -13.65 14.06 -5.28
CA GLU A 642 -12.26 13.68 -5.53
C GLU A 642 -12.07 13.42 -7.04
N GLN A 643 -11.21 14.20 -7.69
CA GLN A 643 -10.83 14.00 -9.09
C GLN A 643 -9.59 13.11 -9.24
N ALA A 644 -8.73 13.12 -8.22
CA ALA A 644 -7.58 12.21 -8.14
C ALA A 644 -7.16 11.96 -6.70
N ASN A 645 -6.63 10.77 -6.47
CA ASN A 645 -6.07 10.33 -5.21
C ASN A 645 -4.69 9.75 -5.49
N GLY A 646 -3.67 10.20 -4.77
CA GLY A 646 -2.33 9.70 -5.02
C GLY A 646 -1.32 9.93 -3.92
N VAL A 647 -0.14 9.41 -4.17
CA VAL A 647 1.06 9.57 -3.36
C VAL A 647 2.21 10.01 -4.26
N PHE A 648 3.17 10.73 -3.68
CA PHE A 648 4.43 10.96 -4.34
C PHE A 648 5.57 10.95 -3.35
N THR A 649 6.74 10.53 -3.81
CA THR A 649 7.98 10.67 -3.06
C THR A 649 8.91 11.64 -3.77
N PHE A 650 9.69 12.38 -2.98
CA PHE A 650 10.78 13.18 -3.49
C PHE A 650 12.07 12.76 -2.82
N THR A 651 13.03 12.36 -3.65
CA THR A 651 14.34 11.89 -3.22
C THR A 651 15.37 12.96 -3.53
N LEU A 652 15.97 13.54 -2.49
CA LEU A 652 17.24 14.27 -2.61
C LEU A 652 18.38 13.26 -2.49
N ALA A 653 19.22 13.17 -3.52
CA ALA A 653 20.34 12.22 -3.54
C ALA A 653 21.58 12.79 -4.22
N PRO A 654 22.79 12.31 -3.85
CA PRO A 654 24.03 12.70 -4.53
C PRO A 654 24.04 12.40 -6.03
N ALA A 655 23.35 11.34 -6.46
CA ALA A 655 23.28 10.92 -7.86
C ALA A 655 22.27 11.74 -8.70
N GLY A 656 21.45 12.58 -8.05
CA GLY A 656 20.40 13.35 -8.69
C GLY A 656 19.08 13.25 -7.94
N ASP A 657 18.30 14.32 -8.01
CA ASP A 657 16.99 14.41 -7.37
C ASP A 657 15.91 13.77 -8.25
N GLU A 658 14.95 13.08 -7.64
CA GLU A 658 13.86 12.40 -8.34
C GLU A 658 12.52 12.60 -7.63
N LEU A 659 11.48 12.93 -8.42
CA LEU A 659 10.08 12.82 -8.02
C LEU A 659 9.50 11.52 -8.60
N ALA A 660 8.87 10.71 -7.74
CA ALA A 660 8.04 9.58 -8.17
C ALA A 660 6.59 9.84 -7.76
N VAL A 661 5.65 9.69 -8.69
CA VAL A 661 4.23 9.97 -8.46
C VAL A 661 3.38 8.78 -8.89
N ASP A 662 2.49 8.33 -7.99
CA ASP A 662 1.48 7.34 -8.27
C ASP A 662 0.08 7.92 -7.99
N ALA A 663 -0.80 7.88 -8.99
CA ALA A 663 -2.11 8.53 -8.93
C ALA A 663 -3.24 7.65 -9.51
N GLN A 664 -4.43 7.76 -8.94
CA GLN A 664 -5.67 7.17 -9.42
C GLN A 664 -6.72 8.26 -9.67
N PRO A 665 -7.62 8.08 -10.66
CA PRO A 665 -8.77 8.95 -10.83
C PRO A 665 -9.77 8.72 -9.69
N GLY A 666 -10.57 9.74 -9.41
CA GLY A 666 -11.63 9.64 -8.40
C GLY A 666 -11.08 9.55 -6.97
N ALA A 667 -11.89 8.93 -6.10
CA ALA A 667 -11.54 8.67 -4.70
C ALA A 667 -10.71 7.39 -4.49
N VAL A 668 -10.45 6.62 -5.54
CA VAL A 668 -9.84 5.29 -5.43
C VAL A 668 -8.44 5.39 -4.83
N SER A 669 -8.21 4.64 -3.76
CA SER A 669 -6.97 4.73 -3.00
C SER A 669 -5.79 4.07 -3.69
N VAL A 670 -4.67 4.80 -3.79
CA VAL A 670 -3.36 4.23 -4.15
C VAL A 670 -2.78 3.43 -2.97
N THR A 671 -2.98 3.92 -1.75
CA THR A 671 -2.40 3.34 -0.54
C THR A 671 -3.23 2.21 0.07
N ASN A 672 -4.45 1.96 -0.41
CA ASN A 672 -5.32 0.85 0.03
C ASN A 672 -6.37 0.59 -1.08
N PRO A 673 -5.97 0.09 -2.26
CA PRO A 673 -6.90 -0.10 -3.38
C PRO A 673 -8.00 -1.13 -3.05
N PRO A 674 -9.13 -1.11 -3.77
CA PRO A 674 -10.18 -2.12 -3.63
C PRO A 674 -9.60 -3.53 -3.82
N THR A 675 -9.98 -4.48 -2.96
CA THR A 675 -9.46 -5.86 -3.01
C THR A 675 -10.27 -6.77 -3.91
N ASP A 676 -11.47 -6.35 -4.33
CA ASP A 676 -12.38 -7.07 -5.20
C ASP A 676 -11.96 -7.06 -6.67
N ARG A 677 -11.00 -6.22 -7.05
CA ARG A 677 -10.50 -6.07 -8.43
C ARG A 677 -9.05 -5.57 -8.48
N VAL A 678 -8.33 -5.91 -9.54
CA VAL A 678 -6.97 -5.39 -9.77
C VAL A 678 -7.05 -3.94 -10.25
N VAL A 679 -6.42 -3.04 -9.52
CA VAL A 679 -6.37 -1.60 -9.82
C VAL A 679 -4.91 -1.15 -9.91
N ILE A 680 -4.50 -0.65 -11.08
CA ILE A 680 -3.13 -0.21 -11.37
C ILE A 680 -3.13 1.33 -11.43
N PRO A 681 -2.25 2.03 -10.69
CA PRO A 681 -2.17 3.49 -10.74
C PRO A 681 -1.41 3.99 -11.97
N GLU A 682 -1.70 5.23 -12.35
CA GLU A 682 -0.80 5.99 -13.22
C GLU A 682 0.49 6.23 -12.44
N SER A 683 1.63 5.80 -12.99
CA SER A 683 2.93 5.99 -12.36
C SER A 683 3.85 6.81 -13.26
N SER A 684 4.46 7.84 -12.69
CA SER A 684 5.35 8.76 -13.39
C SER A 684 6.63 9.02 -12.59
N ARG A 685 7.70 9.34 -13.29
CA ARG A 685 8.97 9.81 -12.73
C ARG A 685 9.32 11.16 -13.33
N VAL A 686 9.87 12.05 -12.52
CA VAL A 686 10.42 13.32 -12.98
C VAL A 686 11.83 13.48 -12.44
N GLN A 687 12.79 13.68 -13.33
CA GLN A 687 14.19 13.89 -13.00
C GLN A 687 14.69 15.16 -13.68
N ARG A 688 15.66 15.83 -13.04
CA ARG A 688 16.32 16.99 -13.61
C ARG A 688 17.51 16.53 -14.48
N SER A 689 17.47 16.85 -15.77
CA SER A 689 18.59 16.68 -16.69
C SER A 689 19.10 18.04 -17.12
N SER A 690 20.34 18.37 -16.74
CA SER A 690 20.93 19.70 -16.84
C SER A 690 20.02 20.80 -16.26
N THR A 691 19.23 21.48 -17.09
CA THR A 691 18.27 22.52 -16.71
C THR A 691 16.81 22.13 -16.91
N ALA A 692 16.52 21.03 -17.63
CA ALA A 692 15.17 20.60 -17.96
C ALA A 692 14.64 19.51 -17.00
N LEU A 693 13.33 19.54 -16.75
CA LEU A 693 12.62 18.47 -16.03
C LEU A 693 12.04 17.47 -17.04
N LEU A 694 12.62 16.27 -17.05
CA LEU A 694 12.22 15.17 -17.93
C LEU A 694 11.17 14.32 -17.22
N VAL A 695 10.01 14.16 -17.86
CA VAL A 695 8.91 13.32 -17.37
C VAL A 695 8.98 11.97 -18.06
N SER A 696 9.07 10.90 -17.29
CA SER A 696 9.03 9.51 -17.76
C SER A 696 7.77 8.82 -17.23
N ARG A 697 6.86 8.45 -18.13
CA ARG A 697 5.62 7.74 -17.78
C ARG A 697 5.91 6.24 -17.71
N GLN A 698 5.69 5.64 -16.54
CA GLN A 698 5.96 4.22 -16.31
C GLN A 698 4.74 3.36 -16.66
N THR A 699 3.57 3.74 -16.16
CA THR A 699 2.30 3.03 -16.37
C THR A 699 1.14 4.01 -16.45
N SER A 700 0.11 3.69 -17.23
CA SER A 700 -1.20 4.36 -17.18
C SER A 700 -2.09 3.73 -16.10
N SER A 701 -3.04 4.49 -15.56
CA SER A 701 -4.03 3.93 -14.63
C SER A 701 -4.94 2.94 -15.36
N SER A 702 -5.25 1.81 -14.73
CA SER A 702 -6.24 0.85 -15.23
C SER A 702 -7.68 1.36 -15.16
N LEU A 703 -7.90 2.51 -14.49
CA LEU A 703 -9.21 3.14 -14.31
C LEU A 703 -9.42 4.31 -15.29
N THR A 704 -8.37 4.78 -15.95
CA THR A 704 -8.47 5.83 -16.96
C THR A 704 -8.70 5.28 -18.35
N SER A 705 -9.34 6.10 -19.18
CA SER A 705 -9.37 5.88 -20.61
C SER A 705 -7.95 5.87 -21.21
N ALA A 706 -7.69 5.03 -22.21
CA ALA A 706 -6.44 5.03 -22.94
C ALA A 706 -6.08 6.44 -23.46
N GLY A 707 -4.85 6.87 -23.20
CA GLY A 707 -4.36 8.22 -23.52
C GLY A 707 -4.79 9.31 -22.51
N ALA A 708 -5.82 9.09 -21.70
CA ALA A 708 -6.13 9.99 -20.60
C ALA A 708 -5.10 9.84 -19.48
N ARG A 709 -4.83 10.96 -18.84
CA ARG A 709 -3.84 11.05 -17.77
C ARG A 709 -4.53 11.55 -16.51
N VAL A 710 -4.19 10.94 -15.38
CA VAL A 710 -4.61 11.43 -14.06
C VAL A 710 -3.91 12.76 -13.78
N MET A 711 -2.60 12.83 -14.05
CA MET A 711 -1.79 14.05 -13.96
C MET A 711 -1.15 14.39 -15.30
N SER A 712 -1.17 15.66 -15.69
CA SER A 712 -0.50 16.19 -16.88
C SER A 712 1.02 16.36 -16.66
N ASP A 713 1.79 16.49 -17.74
CA ASP A 713 3.24 16.72 -17.63
C ASP A 713 3.58 18.10 -17.05
N ALA A 714 2.67 19.08 -17.18
CA ALA A 714 2.83 20.40 -16.56
C ALA A 714 2.66 20.29 -15.04
N GLU A 715 1.58 19.65 -14.58
CA GLU A 715 1.35 19.37 -13.16
C GLU A 715 2.52 18.59 -12.55
N LEU A 716 3.05 17.57 -13.22
CA LEU A 716 4.19 16.81 -12.70
C LEU A 716 5.47 17.64 -12.53
N ARG A 717 5.74 18.60 -13.43
CA ARG A 717 6.90 19.50 -13.32
C ARG A 717 6.71 20.54 -12.21
N GLU A 718 5.51 21.09 -12.09
CA GLU A 718 5.16 21.99 -10.98
C GLU A 718 5.26 21.27 -9.63
N LEU A 719 4.76 20.03 -9.55
CA LEU A 719 4.85 19.19 -8.36
C LEU A 719 6.31 18.87 -8.01
N TYR A 720 7.18 18.65 -8.99
CA TYR A 720 8.62 18.46 -8.75
C TYR A 720 9.23 19.67 -8.06
N VAL A 721 8.99 20.88 -8.57
CA VAL A 721 9.53 22.12 -7.99
C VAL A 721 9.03 22.33 -6.57
N LEU A 722 7.74 22.05 -6.34
CA LEU A 722 7.15 22.15 -5.02
C LEU A 722 7.76 21.13 -4.04
N ALA A 723 7.82 19.87 -4.44
CA ALA A 723 8.35 18.79 -3.62
C ALA A 723 9.85 19.01 -3.32
N GLU A 724 10.61 19.53 -4.27
CA GLU A 724 12.00 19.97 -4.09
C GLU A 724 12.10 21.04 -2.99
N LYS A 725 11.28 22.10 -3.08
CA LYS A 725 11.23 23.18 -2.09
C LYS A 725 10.93 22.62 -0.69
N LEU A 726 9.86 21.83 -0.55
CA LEU A 726 9.43 21.27 0.73
C LEU A 726 10.50 20.32 1.32
N THR A 727 11.12 19.49 0.48
CA THR A 727 12.16 18.56 0.89
C THR A 727 13.43 19.28 1.34
N ARG A 728 13.86 20.32 0.63
CA ARG A 728 15.02 21.13 1.03
C ARG A 728 14.76 21.92 2.34
N GLN A 729 13.53 22.41 2.54
CA GLN A 729 13.15 23.05 3.80
C GLN A 729 13.16 22.05 4.97
N GLN A 730 12.67 20.83 4.75
CA GLN A 730 12.73 19.77 5.75
C GLN A 730 14.17 19.39 6.07
N LEU A 731 15.03 19.22 5.05
CA LEU A 731 16.45 18.95 5.23
C LEU A 731 17.15 20.05 6.05
N ALA A 732 16.86 21.32 5.77
CA ALA A 732 17.39 22.44 6.52
C ALA A 732 16.93 22.42 7.99
N ALA A 733 15.66 22.08 8.24
CA ALA A 733 15.13 21.93 9.59
C ALA A 733 15.77 20.75 10.34
N ASP A 734 16.00 19.62 9.67
CA ASP A 734 16.64 18.44 10.25
C ASP A 734 18.12 18.65 10.57
N ASN A 735 18.79 19.54 9.82
CA ASN A 735 20.18 19.93 10.02
C ASN A 735 20.34 21.11 11.00
N ALA A 736 19.26 21.76 11.41
CA ALA A 736 19.31 22.89 12.34
C ALA A 736 19.84 22.44 13.71
N GLY A 737 20.91 23.07 14.19
CA GLY A 737 21.57 22.70 15.45
C GLY A 737 22.36 21.38 15.39
N VAL A 738 22.50 20.77 14.22
CA VAL A 738 23.31 19.56 14.03
C VAL A 738 24.74 19.96 13.62
N PRO A 739 25.79 19.39 14.24
CA PRO A 739 27.18 19.61 13.83
C PRO A 739 27.37 19.37 12.34
N ALA A 740 28.18 20.19 11.66
CA ALA A 740 28.34 20.13 10.19
C ALA A 740 28.71 18.72 9.69
N ALA A 741 29.59 18.01 10.41
CA ALA A 741 30.00 16.64 10.08
C ALA A 741 28.93 15.56 10.35
N GLN A 742 27.76 15.93 10.86
CA GLN A 742 26.61 15.03 11.05
C GLN A 742 25.41 15.42 10.18
N GLN A 743 25.48 16.55 9.47
CA GLN A 743 24.37 17.02 8.66
C GLN A 743 24.04 16.05 7.52
N ARG A 744 22.74 15.82 7.32
CA ARG A 744 22.21 15.02 6.21
C ARG A 744 22.47 15.75 4.90
N ARG A 745 22.72 14.99 3.84
CA ARG A 745 22.85 15.49 2.46
C ARG A 745 21.81 14.86 1.53
N ALA A 746 21.33 13.67 1.87
CA ALA A 746 20.20 12.99 1.24
C ALA A 746 18.98 12.97 2.16
N LEU A 747 17.80 12.98 1.56
CA LEU A 747 16.52 12.89 2.26
C LEU A 747 15.45 12.37 1.31
N VAL A 748 14.62 11.44 1.78
CA VAL A 748 13.40 11.04 1.07
C VAL A 748 12.18 11.49 1.85
N LEU A 749 11.29 12.25 1.20
CA LEU A 749 9.97 12.57 1.73
C LEU A 749 8.88 11.83 0.97
N ASP A 750 7.86 11.41 1.73
CA ASP A 750 6.61 10.80 1.28
C ASP A 750 5.46 11.77 1.50
N PHE A 751 4.60 11.89 0.49
CA PHE A 751 3.47 12.79 0.47
C PHE A 751 2.21 12.06 0.02
N GLU A 752 1.08 12.38 0.65
CA GLU A 752 -0.24 11.99 0.17
C GLU A 752 -0.98 13.23 -0.33
N PHE A 753 -1.70 13.08 -1.44
CA PHE A 753 -2.49 14.16 -2.02
C PHE A 753 -3.89 13.73 -2.44
N ARG A 754 -4.68 14.75 -2.74
CA ARG A 754 -5.99 14.69 -3.39
C ARG A 754 -6.07 15.82 -4.41
N ARG A 755 -6.64 15.58 -5.59
CA ARG A 755 -7.19 16.66 -6.41
C ARG A 755 -8.69 16.67 -6.18
N VAL A 756 -9.25 17.81 -5.79
CA VAL A 756 -10.67 17.95 -5.52
C VAL A 756 -11.31 18.97 -6.45
N ALA A 757 -12.54 18.70 -6.84
CA ALA A 757 -13.37 19.61 -7.60
C ALA A 757 -13.81 20.83 -6.75
N GLN A 758 -14.42 21.81 -7.41
CA GLN A 758 -15.03 22.95 -6.76
C GLN A 758 -16.11 22.48 -5.78
N GLY A 759 -16.21 23.18 -4.64
CA GLY A 759 -17.22 22.91 -3.62
C GLY A 759 -16.72 22.09 -2.43
N TRP A 760 -15.46 21.61 -2.44
CA TRP A 760 -14.85 20.96 -1.28
C TRP A 760 -13.99 21.93 -0.43
N PRO A 761 -14.13 21.95 0.92
CA PRO A 761 -15.18 21.27 1.70
C PRO A 761 -16.54 21.92 1.50
N ALA A 762 -17.61 21.19 1.79
CA ALA A 762 -18.98 21.70 1.78
C ALA A 762 -19.14 22.82 2.83
N LEU A 763 -19.35 24.06 2.35
CA LEU A 763 -19.52 25.25 3.18
C LEU A 763 -21.01 25.57 3.39
N ARG A 764 -21.33 26.33 4.44
CA ARG A 764 -22.69 26.89 4.63
C ARG A 764 -23.03 27.94 3.58
N GLN A 765 -22.04 28.71 3.15
CA GLN A 765 -22.16 29.78 2.17
C GLN A 765 -20.90 29.83 1.31
N GLY A 766 -21.08 30.03 0.00
CA GLY A 766 -20.00 30.03 -0.98
C GLY A 766 -19.44 28.65 -1.31
N GLN A 767 -18.47 28.61 -2.21
CA GLN A 767 -17.75 27.41 -2.62
C GLN A 767 -16.25 27.71 -2.75
N ARG A 768 -15.41 26.71 -2.49
CA ARG A 768 -13.97 26.78 -2.78
C ARG A 768 -13.70 26.31 -4.21
N PRO A 769 -12.71 26.88 -4.91
CA PRO A 769 -12.34 26.41 -6.24
C PRO A 769 -11.75 24.99 -6.20
N ALA A 770 -11.70 24.33 -7.36
CA ALA A 770 -10.97 23.08 -7.54
C ALA A 770 -9.48 23.30 -7.26
N ARG A 771 -8.83 22.34 -6.60
CA ARG A 771 -7.46 22.49 -6.12
C ARG A 771 -6.79 21.15 -5.82
N PHE A 772 -5.48 21.18 -5.77
CA PHE A 772 -4.64 20.07 -5.34
C PHE A 772 -4.34 20.22 -3.84
N VAL A 773 -4.63 19.21 -3.05
CA VAL A 773 -4.54 19.24 -1.59
C VAL A 773 -3.52 18.22 -1.13
N ILE A 774 -2.40 18.69 -0.58
CA ILE A 774 -1.44 17.82 0.11
C ILE A 774 -1.92 17.61 1.53
N LYS A 775 -2.25 16.36 1.88
CA LYS A 775 -2.86 16.00 3.16
C LYS A 775 -1.87 15.37 4.15
N GLN A 776 -0.67 15.03 3.70
CA GLN A 776 0.37 14.42 4.52
C GLN A 776 1.75 14.67 3.90
N MET A 777 2.74 14.83 4.77
CA MET A 777 4.17 14.88 4.44
C MET A 777 4.93 14.24 5.59
N ARG A 778 5.85 13.33 5.29
CA ARG A 778 6.72 12.70 6.30
C ARG A 778 8.04 12.22 5.71
N PRO A 779 9.12 12.12 6.51
CA PRO A 779 10.36 11.49 6.08
C PRO A 779 10.26 9.97 5.99
N LEU A 780 10.97 9.36 5.04
CA LEU A 780 11.14 7.91 4.89
C LEU A 780 12.56 7.45 5.24
N GLU A 781 13.26 8.18 6.10
CA GLU A 781 14.64 7.87 6.45
C GLU A 781 14.73 6.54 7.22
N PRO A 782 15.65 5.63 6.82
CA PRO A 782 15.93 4.41 7.57
C PRO A 782 16.63 4.72 8.89
N SER A 783 16.90 3.70 9.68
CA SER A 783 17.08 3.89 11.12
C SER A 783 17.84 2.73 11.75
N PRO A 784 19.17 2.79 11.76
CA PRO A 784 20.00 1.74 12.26
C PRO A 784 20.02 1.81 13.79
N ARG A 785 20.09 0.65 14.41
CA ARG A 785 20.22 0.54 15.86
C ARG A 785 21.71 0.62 16.21
N VAL A 786 22.23 1.84 16.25
CA VAL A 786 23.63 2.13 16.58
C VAL A 786 23.77 2.66 18.01
N SER A 787 24.95 2.45 18.61
CA SER A 787 25.32 2.95 19.93
C SER A 787 25.27 4.48 19.99
N GLN A 788 25.13 5.03 21.20
CA GLN A 788 25.17 6.49 21.39
C GLN A 788 26.50 7.10 20.88
N GLU A 789 27.61 6.41 21.10
CA GLU A 789 28.93 6.79 20.57
C GLU A 789 28.91 6.99 19.04
N LEU A 790 28.31 6.07 18.30
CA LEU A 790 28.20 6.17 16.84
C LEU A 790 27.22 7.27 16.39
N ARG A 791 26.22 7.62 17.20
CA ARG A 791 25.32 8.76 16.92
C ARG A 791 26.02 10.10 17.13
N GLU A 792 27.00 10.15 18.03
CA GLU A 792 27.79 11.34 18.34
C GLU A 792 29.05 11.45 17.46
N ALA A 793 29.43 10.37 16.77
CA ALA A 793 30.54 10.34 15.81
C ALA A 793 30.33 11.32 14.63
N PRO A 794 31.39 11.73 13.91
CA PRO A 794 31.31 12.64 12.75
C PRO A 794 30.80 11.93 11.47
N ILE A 795 29.73 11.16 11.61
CA ILE A 795 29.06 10.44 10.53
C ILE A 795 27.83 11.27 10.11
N PRO A 796 27.68 11.63 8.81
CA PRO A 796 26.44 12.22 8.31
C PRO A 796 25.24 11.35 8.68
N ARG A 797 24.17 11.94 9.23
CA ARG A 797 23.00 11.17 9.72
C ARG A 797 22.31 10.34 8.64
N ASP A 798 22.34 10.77 7.39
CA ASP A 798 21.83 10.04 6.22
C ASP A 798 22.70 8.84 5.82
N VAL A 799 24.02 8.94 6.05
CA VAL A 799 24.98 7.85 5.88
C VAL A 799 24.86 6.87 7.02
N LEU A 800 24.78 7.37 8.26
CA LEU A 800 24.53 6.57 9.44
C LEU A 800 23.23 5.80 9.23
N SER A 801 22.14 6.48 8.85
CA SER A 801 20.82 5.87 8.69
C SER A 801 20.78 4.67 7.73
N ARG A 802 21.69 4.65 6.76
CA ARG A 802 21.83 3.61 5.71
C ARG A 802 23.05 2.72 5.92
N ALA A 803 23.73 2.83 7.06
CA ALA A 803 24.90 2.04 7.37
C ALA A 803 24.52 0.56 7.44
N ARG A 804 25.22 -0.26 6.65
CA ARG A 804 25.19 -1.72 6.77
C ARG A 804 26.33 -2.23 7.66
N ARG A 805 27.43 -1.49 7.71
CA ARG A 805 28.64 -1.85 8.48
C ARG A 805 29.44 -0.61 8.81
N ILE A 806 29.89 -0.51 10.06
CA ILE A 806 30.77 0.55 10.55
C ILE A 806 31.97 -0.12 11.21
N GLU A 807 33.16 0.29 10.82
CA GLU A 807 34.41 -0.26 11.31
C GLU A 807 35.37 0.85 11.69
N THR A 808 36.25 0.57 12.64
CA THR A 808 37.37 1.43 12.98
C THR A 808 38.65 0.69 12.61
N ARG A 809 39.40 1.23 11.64
CA ARG A 809 40.76 0.76 11.33
C ARG A 809 41.75 1.47 12.23
N VAL A 810 42.41 0.74 13.10
CA VAL A 810 43.41 1.29 14.02
C VAL A 810 44.80 0.83 13.60
N CYS A 811 45.69 1.78 13.32
CA CYS A 811 47.09 1.52 12.99
C CYS A 811 48.01 2.07 14.08
N ARG A 812 48.81 1.21 14.73
CA ARG A 812 49.71 1.59 15.83
C ARG A 812 51.16 1.26 15.51
N GLY A 813 52.08 2.17 15.84
CA GLY A 813 53.51 1.89 15.83
C GLY A 813 54.39 3.13 15.94
N ALA A 814 55.58 2.98 16.53
CA ALA A 814 56.58 4.04 16.69
C ALA A 814 56.03 5.37 17.26
N GLY A 815 55.16 5.31 18.28
CA GLY A 815 54.54 6.49 18.89
C GLY A 815 53.49 7.18 18.00
N LEU A 816 52.96 6.50 16.99
CA LEU A 816 51.84 6.98 16.19
C LEU A 816 50.65 6.04 16.37
N GLU A 817 49.47 6.61 16.61
CA GLU A 817 48.20 5.91 16.47
C GLU A 817 47.30 6.65 15.48
N LEU A 818 46.85 5.91 14.47
CA LEU A 818 45.86 6.37 13.49
C LEU A 818 44.59 5.57 13.70
N SER A 819 43.44 6.26 13.78
CA SER A 819 42.14 5.61 13.91
C SER A 819 41.19 6.15 12.84
N ALA A 820 40.81 5.30 11.90
CA ALA A 820 39.99 5.64 10.73
C ALA A 820 38.59 5.00 10.86
N LEU A 821 37.56 5.84 10.99
CA LEU A 821 36.17 5.43 11.08
C LEU A 821 35.56 5.27 9.69
N LEU A 822 35.26 4.04 9.30
CA LEU A 822 34.81 3.61 7.98
C LEU A 822 33.33 3.23 8.02
N VAL A 823 32.53 3.82 7.14
CA VAL A 823 31.09 3.54 7.06
C VAL A 823 30.72 3.01 5.68
N TYR A 824 30.17 1.80 5.63
CA TYR A 824 29.62 1.19 4.43
C TYR A 824 28.10 1.30 4.45
N THR A 825 27.51 1.71 3.32
CA THR A 825 26.05 1.81 3.18
C THR A 825 25.47 0.67 2.35
N SER A 826 24.21 0.35 2.59
CA SER A 826 23.46 -0.60 1.76
C SER A 826 23.06 0.05 0.42
N PRO A 827 23.35 -0.56 -0.75
CA PRO A 827 22.92 -0.03 -2.04
C PRO A 827 21.41 -0.16 -2.26
N ASP A 828 20.74 -1.08 -1.56
CA ASP A 828 19.29 -1.28 -1.67
C ASP A 828 18.49 -0.31 -0.78
N ALA A 829 19.16 0.44 0.10
CA ALA A 829 18.53 1.45 0.93
C ALA A 829 18.46 2.79 0.17
N ALA A 830 17.27 3.13 -0.34
CA ALA A 830 17.10 4.31 -1.17
C ALA A 830 17.31 5.65 -0.38
N PRO A 831 17.96 6.66 -0.98
CA PRO A 831 18.78 6.56 -2.18
C PRO A 831 20.11 5.86 -1.90
N ASP A 832 20.66 5.18 -2.90
CA ASP A 832 22.04 4.66 -2.81
C ASP A 832 23.01 5.84 -2.66
N LEU A 833 23.77 5.82 -1.57
CA LEU A 833 24.78 6.84 -1.26
C LEU A 833 26.15 6.53 -1.87
N GLY A 834 26.31 5.37 -2.49
CA GLY A 834 27.53 4.97 -3.20
C GLY A 834 28.64 4.40 -2.31
N TYR A 835 28.41 4.23 -1.00
CA TYR A 835 29.41 3.71 -0.07
C TYR A 835 29.35 2.18 0.14
N SER A 836 28.82 1.44 -0.83
CA SER A 836 28.68 -0.01 -0.73
C SER A 836 30.02 -0.75 -0.89
N ARG A 837 30.89 -0.28 -1.80
CA ARG A 837 32.22 -0.87 -2.05
C ARG A 837 33.36 -0.07 -1.44
N GLN A 838 33.33 1.24 -1.60
CA GLN A 838 34.31 2.16 -0.99
C GLN A 838 33.62 2.85 0.19
N PRO A 839 34.08 2.67 1.43
CA PRO A 839 33.42 3.28 2.58
C PRO A 839 33.61 4.79 2.59
N LEU A 840 32.68 5.48 3.25
CA LEU A 840 32.94 6.84 3.71
C LEU A 840 33.96 6.78 4.85
N LEU A 841 35.07 7.52 4.73
CA LEU A 841 35.95 7.80 5.86
C LEU A 841 35.35 8.96 6.67
N ALA A 842 34.49 8.64 7.63
CA ALA A 842 33.71 9.63 8.38
C ALA A 842 34.61 10.51 9.28
N GLY A 843 35.63 9.90 9.88
CA GLY A 843 36.63 10.58 10.70
C GLY A 843 37.97 9.85 10.68
N LEU A 844 39.05 10.61 10.78
CA LEU A 844 40.41 10.10 10.93
C LEU A 844 41.09 10.80 12.11
N SER A 845 41.36 10.06 13.18
CA SER A 845 42.16 10.54 14.30
C SER A 845 43.64 10.25 14.07
N VAL A 846 44.48 11.24 14.37
CA VAL A 846 45.94 11.10 14.40
C VAL A 846 46.41 11.52 15.80
N SER A 847 46.96 10.58 16.56
CA SER A 847 47.44 10.82 17.92
C SER A 847 48.92 10.42 18.09
N ARG A 848 49.59 11.14 18.98
CA ARG A 848 50.97 10.93 19.42
C ARG A 848 51.00 10.84 20.95
N PRO A 849 52.05 10.31 21.59
CA PRO A 849 52.11 10.22 23.03
C PRO A 849 52.04 11.63 23.61
N LEU A 850 51.27 11.81 24.68
CA LEU A 850 51.12 13.07 25.43
C LEU A 850 50.39 14.21 24.69
N THR A 851 49.85 13.99 23.49
CA THR A 851 49.03 15.00 22.77
C THR A 851 47.66 14.40 22.40
N PRO A 852 46.53 15.05 22.75
CA PRO A 852 45.21 14.60 22.32
C PRO A 852 45.15 14.53 20.79
N GLY A 853 44.63 13.42 20.26
CA GLY A 853 44.49 13.24 18.82
C GLY A 853 43.47 14.20 18.23
N ARG A 854 43.83 14.88 17.14
CA ARG A 854 42.88 15.65 16.34
C ARG A 854 42.11 14.71 15.42
N VAL A 855 40.79 14.86 15.38
CA VAL A 855 39.93 14.15 14.43
C VAL A 855 39.71 15.02 13.19
N PHE A 856 40.15 14.53 12.03
CA PHE A 856 39.85 15.10 10.73
C PHE A 856 38.55 14.49 10.20
N THR A 857 37.50 15.30 10.11
CA THR A 857 36.19 14.87 9.62
C THR A 857 36.19 14.69 8.10
N HIS A 858 35.17 14.01 7.57
CA HIS A 858 34.98 13.87 6.12
C HIS A 858 34.86 15.21 5.36
N LEU A 859 34.58 16.33 6.04
CA LEU A 859 34.55 17.67 5.45
C LEU A 859 35.94 18.28 5.25
N GLU A 860 36.93 17.83 6.03
CA GLU A 860 38.33 18.27 5.95
C GLU A 860 39.15 17.40 4.98
N GLN A 861 38.53 16.40 4.36
CA GLN A 861 39.14 15.46 3.44
C GLN A 861 38.80 15.85 2.00
N ARG A 862 39.80 16.29 1.23
CA ARG A 862 39.63 16.57 -0.21
C ARG A 862 39.43 15.28 -1.01
N ARG A 863 40.12 14.22 -0.62
CA ARG A 863 40.01 12.89 -1.21
C ARG A 863 40.39 11.84 -0.18
N ALA A 864 39.59 10.80 -0.07
CA ALA A 864 39.91 9.61 0.70
C ALA A 864 39.75 8.37 -0.18
N ARG A 865 40.73 7.47 -0.13
CA ARG A 865 40.67 6.14 -0.76
C ARG A 865 41.02 5.10 0.29
N VAL A 866 40.14 4.13 0.46
CA VAL A 866 40.29 3.06 1.45
C VAL A 866 40.11 1.74 0.72
N THR A 867 41.11 0.87 0.85
CA THR A 867 41.07 -0.52 0.36
C THR A 867 41.63 -1.44 1.45
N PRO A 868 41.50 -2.77 1.31
CA PRO A 868 42.24 -3.70 2.15
C PRO A 868 43.74 -3.38 2.07
N GLY A 869 44.37 -3.09 3.21
CA GLY A 869 45.81 -2.77 3.31
C GLY A 869 46.27 -1.40 2.81
N ARG A 870 45.37 -0.50 2.41
CA ARG A 870 45.72 0.88 2.05
C ARG A 870 44.69 1.92 2.50
N LEU A 871 45.18 3.02 3.06
CA LEU A 871 44.43 4.22 3.43
C LEU A 871 45.16 5.41 2.84
N GLU A 872 44.55 6.18 1.96
CA GLU A 872 45.15 7.39 1.39
C GLU A 872 44.19 8.56 1.53
N VAL A 873 44.63 9.61 2.22
CA VAL A 873 43.82 10.78 2.55
C VAL A 873 44.58 12.04 2.19
N SER A 874 44.00 12.85 1.32
CA SER A 874 44.46 14.23 1.07
C SER A 874 43.55 15.18 1.83
N LEU A 875 44.14 16.07 2.63
CA LEU A 875 43.41 17.04 3.43
C LEU A 875 43.22 18.36 2.68
N VAL A 876 42.25 19.16 3.12
CA VAL A 876 42.04 20.51 2.59
C VAL A 876 43.24 21.43 2.91
N PRO A 877 43.54 22.44 2.07
CA PRO A 877 44.62 23.39 2.33
C PRO A 877 44.46 24.14 3.67
N GLY A 878 45.58 24.53 4.28
CA GLY A 878 45.59 25.30 5.54
C GLY A 878 45.61 24.45 6.82
N LEU A 879 45.59 23.12 6.70
CA LEU A 879 45.81 22.20 7.81
C LEU A 879 47.31 21.87 7.97
N GLU A 880 47.72 21.51 9.19
CA GLU A 880 49.11 21.15 9.52
C GLU A 880 49.62 19.98 8.66
N LEU A 881 48.74 19.01 8.42
CA LEU A 881 48.96 17.87 7.54
C LEU A 881 48.26 18.12 6.20
N SER A 882 48.95 17.79 5.11
CA SER A 882 48.41 17.86 3.75
C SER A 882 48.00 16.48 3.20
N LYS A 883 48.71 15.43 3.61
CA LYS A 883 48.44 14.05 3.19
C LYS A 883 48.76 13.06 4.32
N ILE A 884 47.93 12.02 4.43
CA ILE A 884 48.13 10.87 5.31
C ILE A 884 47.97 9.62 4.44
N GLU A 885 48.96 8.74 4.45
CA GLU A 885 48.93 7.50 3.67
C GLU A 885 49.39 6.33 4.53
N VAL A 886 48.70 5.21 4.46
CA VAL A 886 49.11 3.92 5.05
C VAL A 886 49.08 2.90 3.92
N VAL A 887 50.21 2.24 3.68
CA VAL A 887 50.34 1.16 2.69
C VAL A 887 51.05 -0.01 3.36
N GLY A 888 50.32 -1.13 3.52
CA GLY A 888 50.84 -2.28 4.26
C GLY A 888 51.16 -1.92 5.71
N SER A 889 52.44 -1.96 6.08
CA SER A 889 52.94 -1.68 7.43
C SER A 889 53.67 -0.34 7.56
N GLU A 890 53.53 0.55 6.57
CA GLU A 890 54.13 1.89 6.60
C GLU A 890 53.05 2.97 6.56
N ALA A 891 53.12 3.91 7.50
CA ALA A 891 52.32 5.13 7.55
C ALA A 891 53.19 6.35 7.22
N THR A 892 52.71 7.20 6.34
CA THR A 892 53.37 8.39 5.83
C THR A 892 52.50 9.61 6.14
N LEU A 893 53.05 10.57 6.89
CA LEU A 893 52.41 11.84 7.23
C LEU A 893 53.17 12.96 6.51
N VAL A 894 52.47 13.68 5.63
CA VAL A 894 53.05 14.82 4.90
C VAL A 894 52.60 16.11 5.57
N SER A 895 53.52 16.81 6.21
CA SER A 895 53.29 18.15 6.73
C SER A 895 53.22 19.16 5.59
N ALA A 896 52.37 20.18 5.72
CA ALA A 896 52.32 21.27 4.76
C ALA A 896 53.66 22.06 4.69
N ASN A 897 54.41 22.10 5.80
CA ASN A 897 55.61 22.97 5.94
C ASN A 897 56.90 22.22 6.32
N GLN A 898 56.82 20.96 6.79
CA GLN A 898 57.95 20.24 7.39
C GLN A 898 58.35 18.94 6.65
N GLY A 899 57.79 18.70 5.46
CA GLY A 899 58.11 17.51 4.66
C GLY A 899 57.37 16.24 5.09
N GLU A 900 57.92 15.08 4.70
CA GLU A 900 57.30 13.76 4.86
C GLU A 900 57.93 12.98 6.04
N ALA A 901 57.08 12.44 6.92
CA ALA A 901 57.49 11.57 8.02
C ALA A 901 56.92 10.15 7.84
N ARG A 902 57.77 9.13 7.96
CA ARG A 902 57.39 7.71 7.81
C ARG A 902 57.47 6.98 9.14
N HIS A 903 56.48 6.14 9.40
CA HIS A 903 56.31 5.37 10.62
C HIS A 903 55.97 3.92 10.27
N ARG A 904 56.61 2.96 10.94
CA ARG A 904 56.18 1.56 10.85
C ARG A 904 54.97 1.35 11.75
N VAL A 905 53.89 0.81 11.21
CA VAL A 905 52.61 0.59 11.90
C VAL A 905 52.07 -0.82 11.66
N ALA A 906 51.27 -1.31 12.61
CA ALA A 906 50.44 -2.50 12.46
C ALA A 906 48.97 -2.07 12.51
N CYS A 907 48.17 -2.50 11.53
CA CYS A 907 46.77 -2.12 11.40
C CYS A 907 45.82 -3.28 11.72
N GLU A 908 44.76 -2.99 12.45
CA GLU A 908 43.64 -3.89 12.73
C GLU A 908 42.31 -3.22 12.42
N ASP A 909 41.32 -3.98 11.96
CA ASP A 909 39.95 -3.50 11.70
C ASP A 909 39.03 -4.04 12.81
N VAL A 910 38.36 -3.12 13.51
CA VAL A 910 37.39 -3.42 14.56
C VAL A 910 35.99 -3.10 14.06
N VAL A 911 35.09 -4.09 14.03
CA VAL A 911 33.70 -3.86 13.64
C VAL A 911 32.94 -3.22 14.80
N MET A 912 32.53 -1.97 14.62
CA MET A 912 31.75 -1.21 15.61
C MET A 912 30.25 -1.47 15.47
N PHE A 913 29.80 -1.73 14.25
CA PHE A 913 28.42 -2.07 13.93
C PHE A 913 28.35 -2.90 12.65
N ALA A 914 27.45 -3.88 12.61
CA ALA A 914 27.07 -4.58 11.39
C ALA A 914 25.58 -4.88 11.45
N GLU A 915 24.85 -4.63 10.36
CA GLU A 915 23.46 -5.03 10.28
C GLU A 915 23.34 -6.56 10.32
N PRO A 916 22.28 -7.13 10.92
CA PRO A 916 22.11 -8.58 11.01
C PRO A 916 22.15 -9.30 9.66
N ARG A 917 21.80 -8.58 8.58
CA ARG A 917 21.82 -9.07 7.19
C ARG A 917 23.23 -9.34 6.67
N GLU A 918 24.26 -8.67 7.18
CA GLU A 918 25.67 -8.97 6.82
C GLU A 918 26.07 -10.39 7.24
N LEU A 919 25.54 -10.86 8.37
CA LEU A 919 25.75 -12.23 8.82
C LEU A 919 25.18 -13.24 7.82
N LEU A 920 24.00 -12.96 7.26
CA LEU A 920 23.38 -13.80 6.24
C LEU A 920 24.20 -13.86 4.95
N ARG A 921 24.76 -12.73 4.49
CA ARG A 921 25.67 -12.69 3.33
C ARG A 921 26.91 -13.55 3.57
N SER A 922 27.43 -13.56 4.80
CA SER A 922 28.56 -14.42 5.19
C SER A 922 28.22 -15.91 5.13
N PHE A 923 26.98 -16.31 5.44
CA PHE A 923 26.52 -17.69 5.34
C PHE A 923 26.30 -18.09 3.87
N ALA A 924 25.65 -17.24 3.08
CA ALA A 924 25.39 -17.49 1.66
C ALA A 924 26.69 -17.62 0.84
N SER A 925 27.69 -16.77 1.10
CA SER A 925 29.00 -16.81 0.42
C SER A 925 29.86 -18.04 0.74
N ARG A 926 29.65 -18.70 1.89
CA ARG A 926 30.34 -19.96 2.22
C ARG A 926 29.76 -21.14 1.45
N ALA A 927 28.48 -21.09 1.10
CA ALA A 927 27.81 -22.12 0.33
C ALA A 927 28.18 -22.11 -1.17
N SER A 928 28.64 -20.97 -1.70
CA SER A 928 29.05 -20.81 -3.10
C SER A 928 30.53 -21.14 -3.38
N LYS A 929 31.32 -21.48 -2.34
CA LYS A 929 32.65 -22.07 -2.57
C LYS A 929 32.48 -23.56 -2.88
N PRO A 930 32.99 -24.06 -4.03
CA PRO A 930 32.99 -25.49 -4.28
C PRO A 930 33.76 -26.20 -3.16
N LYS A 931 33.18 -27.29 -2.65
CA LYS A 931 33.87 -28.22 -1.76
C LYS A 931 34.99 -28.93 -2.50
#